data_AF-A0A3B0JZ54-F1
#
_entry.id   AF-A0A3B0JZ54-F1
#
_cell.length_a   1.000
_cell.length_b   1.000
_cell.length_c   1.000
_cell.angle_alpha   90.00
_cell.angle_beta   90.00
_cell.angle_gamma   90.00
#
_symmetry.space_group_name_H-M   'P 1'
#
loop_
_entity.id
_entity.type
_entity.pdbx_description
1 polymer ?
#
loop_
_entity_poly.entity_id
_entity_poly.type
_entity_poly.pdbx_seq_one_letter_code
_entity_poly.pdbx_strand_id
1 'polypeptide(L)'
;MQFLSRVQEKLRRNSEKRRQIFLRNTSLELLKYVVGDRHFPWWIKLYFISIFASLIYVAVNLAVRVFVKWEDTPVIIGISSTMTPISEIPFPAITVCNMNQAKKSKVEDLMPGSLGYSMLQKTCYKENAYGNSPESNHRYKNETFPNFILDVSERCEDLIVSCTFHKKKLPCTDIFREIFVDEGLCCVFNLLHPYYLYKFRSTYIRDYTSTNRFADIAVDWNPISGYPQKLPSSYYPRPGVGIGIAMGLQIILNGHVDDYFCSSTNGQGFKVLLYNPIDQPRMKESGLPIMIGHQTTFSIIARSFEALPNIRNIHRTKRQCIFSDEEELYFYRYYTRRNCESECDALFFLRRCDCIPYYLPLVFSNATVCEAAQFDCWNNAELQIFDEESSKCKDFFDNSDYQRNGDYFPTRLNVQKDGINLVCLTKLRSNPENNVGLMTLSNTVEVLATLTSDVGRIFSKMHLIQPKGEINLLTGIRIAHLVLKHRQGKNHKMRIVVFVGSPICHEEGDLVKQAKRLKKEKVNVDIVSFGDHGNNNETLTAFINALNGKDGTGSHLVSVPRGSALSDALLSSPIIQGEDGLGGAGLGGNVFEFGVDPNEDPELALALRVSMEEQRQRQESDQRRANADSTAPAGADATATSGQPIAESGAGNAEANTEEAMLQRALALSTETPEDNLPDFANMTEEEQIAFAMQMSMQDAPDDSVTQQAKRPKTDEANAPMDVDEDYSEVIGDPAFLQSVLENLPGVDPQSEAVRDAVGSLNKDKDKKNEEKDNQKK
;
A
#
# COMPACT_ATOMS: atom_id res chain seq x y z
N MET A 1 -3.94 9.83 -85.21
CA MET A 1 -3.04 9.99 -84.04
C MET A 1 -2.90 11.44 -83.56
N GLN A 2 -2.42 12.40 -84.38
CA GLN A 2 -2.04 13.76 -83.91
C GLN A 2 -3.10 14.56 -83.12
N PHE A 3 -4.40 14.29 -83.28
CA PHE A 3 -5.44 14.95 -82.48
C PHE A 3 -5.44 14.46 -81.02
N LEU A 4 -5.24 13.16 -80.79
CA LEU A 4 -5.18 12.56 -79.44
C LEU A 4 -3.96 13.06 -78.66
N SER A 5 -2.80 13.18 -79.31
CA SER A 5 -1.60 13.72 -78.63
C SER A 5 -1.77 15.19 -78.24
N ARG A 6 -2.38 16.04 -79.10
CA ARG A 6 -2.74 17.43 -78.75
C ARG A 6 -3.76 17.49 -77.61
N VAL A 7 -4.72 16.57 -77.54
CA VAL A 7 -5.69 16.48 -76.43
C VAL A 7 -5.00 16.03 -75.14
N GLN A 8 -4.10 15.04 -75.18
CA GLN A 8 -3.29 14.64 -74.02
C GLN A 8 -2.40 15.77 -73.52
N GLU A 9 -1.73 16.53 -74.40
CA GLU A 9 -0.98 17.72 -74.02
C GLU A 9 -1.86 18.78 -73.36
N LYS A 10 -3.05 19.05 -73.91
CA LYS A 10 -3.96 20.08 -73.39
C LYS A 10 -4.56 19.68 -72.03
N LEU A 11 -4.85 18.39 -71.84
CA LEU A 11 -5.23 17.82 -70.55
C LEU A 11 -4.08 17.89 -69.54
N ARG A 12 -2.86 17.53 -69.95
CA ARG A 12 -1.65 17.59 -69.11
C ARG A 12 -1.34 19.02 -68.65
N ARG A 13 -1.37 20.01 -69.55
CA ARG A 13 -1.17 21.43 -69.17
C ARG A 13 -2.28 21.93 -68.23
N ASN A 14 -3.51 21.43 -68.36
CA ASN A 14 -4.62 21.75 -67.46
C ASN A 14 -4.57 20.99 -66.11
N SER A 15 -3.91 19.85 -66.01
CA SER A 15 -3.66 19.17 -64.72
C SER A 15 -2.42 19.74 -64.02
N GLU A 16 -1.37 20.09 -64.75
CA GLU A 16 -0.20 20.85 -64.25
C GLU A 16 -0.65 22.18 -63.64
N LYS A 17 -1.47 22.98 -64.33
CA LYS A 17 -2.06 24.22 -63.79
C LYS A 17 -2.92 23.98 -62.54
N ARG A 18 -3.78 22.96 -62.53
CA ARG A 18 -4.62 22.66 -61.35
C ARG A 18 -3.78 22.20 -60.15
N ARG A 19 -2.72 21.41 -60.36
CA ARG A 19 -1.76 21.07 -59.31
C ARG A 19 -1.06 22.33 -58.78
N GLN A 20 -0.59 23.23 -59.64
CA GLN A 20 0.05 24.49 -59.19
C GLN A 20 -0.88 25.37 -58.35
N ILE A 21 -2.16 25.49 -58.72
CA ILE A 21 -3.14 26.26 -57.93
C ILE A 21 -3.37 25.60 -56.56
N PHE A 22 -3.62 24.29 -56.52
CA PHE A 22 -3.81 23.53 -55.28
C PHE A 22 -2.57 23.62 -54.35
N LEU A 23 -1.37 23.50 -54.92
CA LEU A 23 -0.10 23.53 -54.21
C LEU A 23 0.34 24.94 -53.80
N ARG A 24 -0.35 26.01 -54.24
CA ARG A 24 -0.17 27.38 -53.75
C ARG A 24 -1.14 27.73 -52.61
N ASN A 25 -2.34 27.16 -52.63
CA ASN A 25 -3.41 27.43 -51.65
C ASN A 25 -3.47 26.41 -50.49
N THR A 26 -2.58 25.42 -50.46
CA THR A 26 -2.46 24.44 -49.37
C THR A 26 -1.98 25.06 -48.05
N SER A 27 -2.44 24.52 -46.93
CA SER A 27 -1.95 24.82 -45.58
C SER A 27 -0.52 24.29 -45.32
N LEU A 28 -0.02 23.36 -46.13
CA LEU A 28 1.34 22.80 -45.98
C LEU A 28 2.39 23.79 -46.47
N GLU A 29 2.92 24.59 -45.55
CA GLU A 29 3.78 25.74 -45.89
C GLU A 29 5.06 25.38 -46.64
N LEU A 30 5.76 24.30 -46.23
CA LEU A 30 6.95 23.83 -46.94
C LEU A 30 6.64 23.44 -48.40
N LEU A 31 5.42 22.95 -48.67
CA LEU A 31 5.00 22.56 -50.01
C LEU A 31 4.85 23.79 -50.94
N LYS A 32 4.54 24.96 -50.38
CA LYS A 32 4.54 26.25 -51.08
C LYS A 32 5.95 26.60 -51.58
N TYR A 33 7.02 26.28 -50.86
CA TYR A 33 8.42 26.56 -51.29
C TYR A 33 8.94 25.56 -52.34
N VAL A 34 8.49 24.30 -52.30
CA VAL A 34 8.84 23.30 -53.33
C VAL A 34 8.26 23.68 -54.69
N VAL A 35 7.01 24.16 -54.71
CA VAL A 35 6.26 24.45 -55.95
C VAL A 35 6.28 25.94 -56.33
N GLY A 36 6.56 26.81 -55.37
CA GLY A 36 6.64 28.25 -55.51
C GLY A 36 7.70 28.70 -56.51
N ASP A 37 7.20 29.38 -57.53
CA ASP A 37 7.87 30.18 -58.56
C ASP A 37 9.16 29.68 -59.24
N ARG A 38 9.45 30.35 -60.36
CA ARG A 38 10.34 29.87 -61.42
C ARG A 38 11.81 30.28 -61.26
N HIS A 39 12.21 30.78 -60.09
CA HIS A 39 13.51 31.43 -59.87
C HIS A 39 14.36 30.84 -58.73
N PHE A 40 13.84 29.95 -57.88
CA PHE A 40 14.69 29.25 -56.92
C PHE A 40 15.54 28.15 -57.61
N PRO A 41 16.88 28.16 -57.46
CA PRO A 41 17.74 27.12 -58.03
C PRO A 41 17.40 25.74 -57.46
N TRP A 42 17.58 24.71 -58.28
CA TRP A 42 17.16 23.32 -58.01
C TRP A 42 17.62 22.76 -56.65
N TRP A 43 18.82 23.16 -56.21
CA TRP A 43 19.42 22.78 -54.93
C TRP A 43 18.60 23.25 -53.72
N ILE A 44 17.99 24.44 -53.78
CA ILE A 44 17.10 24.95 -52.72
C ILE A 44 15.79 24.14 -52.69
N LYS A 45 15.29 23.71 -53.85
CA LYS A 45 14.09 22.86 -53.91
C LYS A 45 14.35 21.46 -53.34
N LEU A 46 15.53 20.88 -53.57
CA LEU A 46 15.96 19.65 -52.90
C LEU A 46 16.08 19.81 -51.37
N TYR A 47 16.61 20.95 -50.89
CA TYR A 47 16.71 21.25 -49.47
C TYR A 47 15.33 21.27 -48.78
N PHE A 48 14.35 21.99 -49.33
CA PHE A 48 12.99 22.00 -48.79
C PHE A 48 12.27 20.65 -48.89
N ILE A 49 12.50 19.87 -49.95
CA ILE A 49 11.99 18.48 -50.06
C ILE A 49 12.58 17.60 -48.95
N SER A 50 13.89 17.72 -48.66
CA SER A 50 14.58 16.97 -47.62
C SER A 50 14.01 17.28 -46.22
N ILE A 51 13.81 18.56 -45.90
CA ILE A 51 13.19 18.98 -44.63
C ILE A 51 11.75 18.45 -44.53
N PHE A 52 10.96 18.56 -45.60
CA PHE A 52 9.57 18.07 -45.60
C PHE A 52 9.49 16.55 -45.41
N ALA A 53 10.37 15.78 -46.05
CA ALA A 53 10.48 14.34 -45.84
C ALA A 53 10.92 13.99 -44.40
N SER A 54 11.87 14.74 -43.83
CA SER A 54 12.32 14.58 -42.44
C SER A 54 11.21 14.87 -41.43
N LEU A 55 10.44 15.96 -41.62
CA LEU A 55 9.29 16.30 -40.79
C LEU A 55 8.20 15.23 -40.83
N ILE A 56 7.88 14.70 -42.02
CA ILE A 56 6.94 13.57 -42.15
C ILE A 56 7.47 12.33 -41.44
N TYR A 57 8.76 11.99 -41.60
CA TYR A 57 9.35 10.84 -40.94
C TYR A 57 9.29 10.95 -39.41
N VAL A 58 9.64 12.12 -38.84
CA VAL A 58 9.54 12.36 -37.39
C VAL A 58 8.08 12.33 -36.91
N ALA A 59 7.16 12.96 -37.63
CA ALA A 59 5.74 12.98 -37.28
C ALA A 59 5.12 11.57 -37.29
N VAL A 60 5.41 10.75 -38.31
CA VAL A 60 4.97 9.35 -38.39
C VAL A 60 5.61 8.51 -37.28
N ASN A 61 6.92 8.68 -37.01
CA ASN A 61 7.58 7.93 -35.94
C ASN A 61 7.00 8.27 -34.56
N LEU A 62 6.68 9.54 -34.30
CA LEU A 62 6.06 9.98 -33.05
C LEU A 62 4.60 9.50 -32.94
N ALA A 63 3.81 9.60 -34.02
CA ALA A 63 2.43 9.08 -34.05
C ALA A 63 2.39 7.57 -33.79
N VAL A 64 3.27 6.79 -34.40
CA VAL A 64 3.39 5.34 -34.15
C VAL A 64 3.79 5.06 -32.70
N ARG A 65 4.76 5.79 -32.12
CA ARG A 65 5.12 5.62 -30.70
C ARG A 65 3.98 5.94 -29.75
N VAL A 66 3.19 6.98 -30.04
CA VAL A 66 2.03 7.36 -29.22
C VAL A 66 0.92 6.31 -29.34
N PHE A 67 0.65 5.82 -30.55
CA PHE A 67 -0.32 4.75 -30.79
C PHE A 67 0.06 3.45 -30.09
N VAL A 68 1.31 2.99 -30.26
CA VAL A 68 1.85 1.80 -29.57
C VAL A 68 1.75 1.96 -28.05
N LYS A 69 2.16 3.11 -27.48
CA LYS A 69 2.01 3.36 -26.04
C LYS A 69 0.54 3.30 -25.58
N TRP A 70 -0.40 3.81 -26.38
CA TRP A 70 -1.83 3.78 -26.06
C TRP A 70 -2.40 2.36 -26.12
N GLU A 71 -1.92 1.53 -27.05
CA GLU A 71 -2.27 0.11 -27.14
C GLU A 71 -1.65 -0.74 -26.02
N ASP A 72 -0.39 -0.47 -25.65
CA ASP A 72 0.37 -1.14 -24.58
C ASP A 72 -0.11 -0.76 -23.16
N THR A 73 -0.55 0.49 -22.96
CA THR A 73 -0.94 1.04 -21.65
C THR A 73 -2.28 1.80 -21.70
N PRO A 74 -3.42 1.09 -21.87
CA PRO A 74 -4.75 1.70 -21.99
C PRO A 74 -5.39 2.09 -20.65
N VAL A 75 -4.79 1.71 -19.51
CA VAL A 75 -5.27 2.03 -18.15
C VAL A 75 -4.19 2.82 -17.40
N ILE A 76 -4.62 3.80 -16.61
CA ILE A 76 -3.76 4.63 -15.75
C ILE A 76 -4.24 4.46 -14.30
N ILE A 77 -3.31 4.24 -13.38
CA ILE A 77 -3.58 4.18 -11.93
C ILE A 77 -3.28 5.55 -11.33
N GLY A 78 -4.18 6.04 -10.47
CA GLY A 78 -4.03 7.26 -9.70
C GLY A 78 -4.45 7.06 -8.25
N ILE A 79 -4.17 8.04 -7.39
CA ILE A 79 -4.67 8.08 -6.02
C ILE A 79 -6.06 8.73 -6.06
N SER A 80 -7.06 8.13 -5.40
CA SER A 80 -8.38 8.76 -5.29
C SER A 80 -8.32 9.98 -4.37
N SER A 81 -9.10 11.02 -4.69
CA SER A 81 -9.29 12.19 -3.82
C SER A 81 -10.33 11.96 -2.71
N THR A 82 -11.05 10.84 -2.73
CA THR A 82 -12.00 10.45 -1.68
C THR A 82 -11.31 9.73 -0.53
N MET A 83 -11.54 10.19 0.70
CA MET A 83 -11.14 9.47 1.92
C MET A 83 -12.22 8.46 2.30
N THR A 84 -11.92 7.17 2.23
CA THR A 84 -12.81 6.11 2.73
C THR A 84 -12.62 5.92 4.23
N PRO A 85 -13.68 6.03 5.06
CA PRO A 85 -13.56 5.86 6.50
C PRO A 85 -13.37 4.38 6.87
N ILE A 86 -12.57 4.12 7.90
CA ILE A 86 -12.23 2.75 8.34
C ILE A 86 -13.46 1.91 8.75
N SER A 87 -14.58 2.56 9.07
CA SER A 87 -15.88 1.93 9.38
C SER A 87 -16.59 1.30 8.16
N GLU A 88 -16.24 1.69 6.93
CA GLU A 88 -16.78 1.09 5.70
C GLU A 88 -15.97 -0.13 5.23
N ILE A 89 -14.77 -0.30 5.78
CA ILE A 89 -13.85 -1.39 5.46
C ILE A 89 -13.98 -2.48 6.54
N PRO A 90 -14.25 -3.75 6.17
CA PRO A 90 -14.27 -4.84 7.13
C PRO A 90 -12.88 -5.03 7.73
N PHE A 91 -12.83 -5.31 9.03
CA PHE A 91 -11.61 -5.83 9.64
C PHE A 91 -11.25 -7.15 8.93
N PRO A 92 -9.98 -7.41 8.56
CA PRO A 92 -9.62 -8.58 7.76
C PRO A 92 -10.06 -9.88 8.43
N ALA A 93 -10.31 -10.90 7.62
CA ALA A 93 -10.44 -12.25 8.13
C ALA A 93 -9.06 -12.71 8.64
N ILE A 94 -9.06 -13.34 9.81
CA ILE A 94 -7.85 -13.85 10.46
C ILE A 94 -8.07 -15.34 10.74
N THR A 95 -7.34 -16.20 10.03
CA THR A 95 -7.32 -17.64 10.31
C THR A 95 -6.10 -17.99 11.16
N VAL A 96 -6.33 -18.77 12.21
CA VAL A 96 -5.32 -19.28 13.14
C VAL A 96 -5.34 -20.81 13.13
N CYS A 97 -4.20 -21.43 12.87
CA CYS A 97 -3.98 -22.88 12.95
C CYS A 97 -3.00 -23.21 14.09
N ASN A 98 -3.20 -24.33 14.78
CA ASN A 98 -2.11 -24.97 15.53
C ASN A 98 -1.15 -25.62 14.52
N MET A 99 0.17 -25.56 14.74
CA MET A 99 1.11 -26.32 13.91
C MET A 99 0.97 -27.83 14.11
N ASN A 100 0.50 -28.27 15.29
CA ASN A 100 0.20 -29.67 15.56
C ASN A 100 -0.97 -30.17 14.69
N GLN A 101 -0.71 -31.16 13.84
CA GLN A 101 -1.72 -31.75 12.95
C GLN A 101 -2.59 -32.80 13.66
N ALA A 102 -2.08 -33.42 14.72
CA ALA A 102 -2.77 -34.48 15.46
C ALA A 102 -2.38 -34.50 16.95
N LYS A 103 -3.37 -34.66 17.84
CA LYS A 103 -3.16 -34.86 19.27
C LYS A 103 -2.60 -36.25 19.59
N LYS A 104 -1.53 -36.32 20.39
CA LYS A 104 -0.91 -37.58 20.86
C LYS A 104 -1.92 -38.47 21.59
N SER A 105 -2.70 -37.87 22.49
CA SER A 105 -3.79 -38.47 23.27
C SER A 105 -4.89 -39.14 22.43
N LYS A 106 -5.00 -38.80 21.14
CA LYS A 106 -5.96 -39.33 20.19
C LYS A 106 -5.40 -40.40 19.26
N VAL A 107 -4.07 -40.50 19.16
CA VAL A 107 -3.40 -41.29 18.10
C VAL A 107 -2.41 -42.33 18.63
N GLU A 108 -2.05 -42.27 19.91
CA GLU A 108 -1.18 -43.24 20.58
C GLU A 108 -1.81 -44.66 20.67
N ASP A 109 -3.15 -44.75 20.67
CA ASP A 109 -3.91 -46.01 20.60
C ASP A 109 -4.09 -46.58 19.17
N LEU A 110 -3.68 -45.86 18.11
CA LEU A 110 -3.91 -46.29 16.73
C LEU A 110 -2.94 -47.41 16.31
N MET A 111 -3.47 -48.64 16.21
CA MET A 111 -2.70 -49.81 15.78
C MET A 111 -2.21 -49.67 14.32
N PRO A 112 -0.94 -49.99 14.02
CA PRO A 112 -0.42 -50.03 12.66
C PRO A 112 -1.24 -50.93 11.73
N GLY A 113 -1.54 -50.44 10.52
CA GLY A 113 -2.38 -51.15 9.54
C GLY A 113 -3.90 -50.97 9.74
N SER A 114 -4.34 -50.16 10.71
CA SER A 114 -5.73 -49.67 10.79
C SER A 114 -5.99 -48.50 9.85
N LEU A 115 -7.25 -48.29 9.46
CA LEU A 115 -7.66 -47.16 8.60
C LEU A 115 -7.25 -45.80 9.19
N GLY A 116 -7.47 -45.61 10.50
CA GLY A 116 -7.05 -44.41 11.22
C GLY A 116 -5.53 -44.21 11.24
N TYR A 117 -4.74 -45.28 11.29
CA TYR A 117 -3.28 -45.20 11.18
C TYR A 117 -2.83 -44.76 9.77
N SER A 118 -3.48 -45.24 8.71
CA SER A 118 -3.22 -44.75 7.35
C SER A 118 -3.60 -43.28 7.16
N MET A 119 -4.68 -42.83 7.80
CA MET A 119 -5.06 -41.41 7.85
C MET A 119 -4.03 -40.56 8.62
N LEU A 120 -3.54 -41.05 9.76
CA LEU A 120 -2.47 -40.42 10.55
C LEU A 120 -1.16 -40.28 9.75
N GLN A 121 -0.78 -41.30 8.98
CA GLN A 121 0.46 -41.27 8.21
C GLN A 121 0.40 -40.24 7.07
N LYS A 122 -0.75 -40.13 6.39
CA LYS A 122 -1.03 -39.09 5.39
C LYS A 122 -0.95 -37.68 5.98
N THR A 123 -1.46 -37.45 7.21
CA THR A 123 -1.37 -36.13 7.86
C THR A 123 0.04 -35.79 8.36
N CYS A 124 0.71 -36.72 9.04
CA CYS A 124 1.96 -36.44 9.74
C CYS A 124 3.21 -36.53 8.85
N TYR A 125 3.29 -37.57 8.01
CA TYR A 125 4.54 -37.94 7.32
C TYR A 125 4.44 -37.83 5.80
N LYS A 126 3.22 -37.81 5.24
CA LYS A 126 2.93 -37.86 3.78
C LYS A 126 3.47 -39.13 3.10
N GLU A 127 3.87 -40.12 3.89
CA GLU A 127 4.27 -41.45 3.45
C GLU A 127 3.06 -42.40 3.42
N ASN A 128 3.16 -43.45 2.61
CA ASN A 128 2.14 -44.48 2.49
C ASN A 128 2.69 -45.82 2.97
N ALA A 129 2.20 -46.32 4.10
CA ALA A 129 2.32 -47.72 4.53
C ALA A 129 0.97 -48.44 4.40
N TYR A 130 0.23 -48.20 3.31
CA TYR A 130 -0.90 -49.05 2.92
C TYR A 130 -0.39 -50.37 2.30
N GLY A 131 0.41 -51.11 3.07
CA GLY A 131 0.94 -52.40 2.70
C GLY A 131 -0.13 -53.48 2.80
N ASN A 132 -0.70 -53.88 1.65
CA ASN A 132 -1.50 -55.08 1.40
C ASN A 132 -2.10 -55.78 2.65
N SER A 133 -3.06 -55.12 3.29
CA SER A 133 -3.88 -55.70 4.37
C SER A 133 -5.28 -55.99 3.83
N PRO A 134 -5.92 -57.12 4.19
CA PRO A 134 -7.09 -57.63 3.47
C PRO A 134 -8.39 -56.85 3.73
N GLU A 135 -9.39 -57.10 2.87
CA GLU A 135 -10.72 -56.50 2.88
C GLU A 135 -11.45 -56.66 4.23
N SER A 136 -11.29 -55.68 5.12
CA SER A 136 -12.06 -55.56 6.36
C SER A 136 -13.49 -55.08 6.07
N ASN A 137 -14.29 -56.02 5.55
CA ASN A 137 -15.64 -55.81 5.07
C ASN A 137 -16.54 -55.01 6.03
N HIS A 138 -17.07 -53.89 5.52
CA HIS A 138 -18.31 -53.23 5.94
C HIS A 138 -18.59 -53.11 7.46
N ARG A 139 -18.01 -52.10 8.15
CA ARG A 139 -18.66 -51.61 9.38
C ARG A 139 -18.66 -50.12 9.73
N TYR A 140 -17.84 -49.27 9.12
CA TYR A 140 -17.79 -47.85 9.50
C TYR A 140 -18.13 -46.88 8.36
N LYS A 141 -19.42 -46.64 8.14
CA LYS A 141 -19.93 -45.58 7.23
C LYS A 141 -19.64 -44.15 7.67
N ASN A 142 -19.02 -43.95 8.85
CA ASN A 142 -18.78 -42.65 9.45
C ASN A 142 -17.28 -42.29 9.53
N GLU A 143 -16.37 -43.22 9.25
CA GLU A 143 -14.91 -43.03 9.29
C GLU A 143 -14.40 -42.40 7.97
N THR A 144 -14.94 -41.23 7.64
CA THR A 144 -14.44 -40.41 6.52
C THR A 144 -13.23 -39.59 6.96
N PHE A 145 -12.31 -39.30 6.04
CA PHE A 145 -11.10 -38.55 6.38
C PHE A 145 -11.37 -37.16 7.02
N PRO A 146 -12.37 -36.35 6.60
CA PRO A 146 -12.73 -35.12 7.30
C PRO A 146 -13.17 -35.33 8.76
N ASN A 147 -13.85 -36.44 9.06
CA ASN A 147 -14.25 -36.78 10.43
C ASN A 147 -13.05 -37.20 11.29
N PHE A 148 -12.06 -37.87 10.71
CA PHE A 148 -10.78 -38.16 11.38
C PHE A 148 -10.05 -36.86 11.76
N ILE A 149 -9.89 -35.93 10.81
CA ILE A 149 -9.29 -34.60 11.07
C ILE A 149 -10.01 -33.88 12.23
N LEU A 150 -11.35 -33.88 12.24
CA LEU A 150 -12.16 -33.25 13.29
C LEU A 150 -11.99 -33.85 14.70
N ASP A 151 -11.46 -35.07 14.84
CA ASP A 151 -11.24 -35.71 16.14
C ASP A 151 -9.77 -35.67 16.59
N VAL A 152 -8.81 -35.71 15.66
CA VAL A 152 -7.37 -35.59 15.99
C VAL A 152 -6.88 -34.14 16.10
N SER A 153 -7.46 -33.19 15.38
CA SER A 153 -7.07 -31.78 15.43
C SER A 153 -7.59 -31.06 16.68
N GLU A 154 -7.05 -29.86 16.93
CA GLU A 154 -7.45 -29.02 18.05
C GLU A 154 -8.69 -28.18 17.73
N ARG A 155 -9.60 -28.02 18.71
CA ARG A 155 -10.81 -27.20 18.55
C ARG A 155 -10.55 -25.76 18.93
N CYS A 156 -11.34 -24.85 18.36
CA CYS A 156 -11.24 -23.42 18.67
C CYS A 156 -11.63 -23.07 20.11
N GLU A 157 -12.41 -23.94 20.77
CA GLU A 157 -12.81 -23.81 22.18
C GLU A 157 -11.62 -24.02 23.13
N ASP A 158 -10.72 -24.96 22.80
CA ASP A 158 -9.55 -25.34 23.60
C ASP A 158 -8.30 -24.50 23.22
N LEU A 159 -8.17 -24.15 21.94
CA LEU A 159 -7.05 -23.39 21.37
C LEU A 159 -7.04 -21.92 21.83
N ILE A 160 -8.21 -21.28 22.02
CA ILE A 160 -8.32 -19.82 22.21
C ILE A 160 -8.90 -19.48 23.59
N VAL A 161 -8.00 -19.20 24.53
CA VAL A 161 -8.30 -19.02 25.97
C VAL A 161 -9.05 -17.72 26.27
N SER A 162 -8.80 -16.66 25.50
CA SER A 162 -9.45 -15.36 25.70
C SER A 162 -9.42 -14.51 24.43
N CYS A 163 -10.54 -13.84 24.16
CA CYS A 163 -10.72 -12.96 23.01
C CYS A 163 -11.20 -11.57 23.45
N THR A 164 -10.51 -10.54 22.97
CA THR A 164 -10.88 -9.13 23.17
C THR A 164 -10.89 -8.42 21.82
N PHE A 165 -11.95 -7.68 21.52
CA PHE A 165 -12.12 -6.92 20.27
C PHE A 165 -12.79 -5.59 20.60
N HIS A 166 -12.29 -4.47 20.05
CA HIS A 166 -12.76 -3.12 20.39
C HIS A 166 -12.86 -2.86 21.92
N LYS A 167 -11.80 -3.22 22.67
CA LYS A 167 -11.73 -3.21 24.15
C LYS A 167 -12.79 -4.04 24.90
N LYS A 168 -13.67 -4.79 24.22
CA LYS A 168 -14.68 -5.66 24.83
C LYS A 168 -14.19 -7.11 24.83
N LYS A 169 -14.25 -7.79 25.98
CA LYS A 169 -14.04 -9.25 26.04
C LYS A 169 -15.27 -9.94 25.46
N LEU A 170 -15.06 -10.83 24.48
CA LEU A 170 -16.12 -11.56 23.78
C LEU A 170 -15.91 -13.08 23.97
N PRO A 171 -16.99 -13.90 23.95
CA PRO A 171 -16.85 -15.35 23.89
C PRO A 171 -16.17 -15.75 22.57
N CYS A 172 -15.05 -16.48 22.66
CA CYS A 172 -14.29 -16.91 21.48
C CYS A 172 -15.11 -17.80 20.55
N THR A 173 -15.99 -18.64 21.13
CA THR A 173 -16.90 -19.58 20.44
C THR A 173 -17.84 -18.93 19.44
N ASP A 174 -18.22 -17.67 19.66
CA ASP A 174 -19.25 -16.99 18.87
C ASP A 174 -18.64 -16.10 17.77
N ILE A 175 -17.34 -15.80 17.87
CA ILE A 175 -16.61 -14.93 16.92
C ILE A 175 -15.64 -15.71 16.00
N PHE A 176 -15.13 -16.86 16.45
CA PHE A 176 -14.31 -17.78 15.65
C PHE A 176 -15.15 -18.93 15.09
N ARG A 177 -14.77 -19.44 13.92
CA ARG A 177 -15.44 -20.57 13.26
C ARG A 177 -14.42 -21.65 12.89
N GLU A 178 -14.82 -22.90 13.04
CA GLU A 178 -14.06 -24.06 12.55
C GLU A 178 -14.17 -24.14 11.02
N ILE A 179 -13.03 -24.07 10.33
CA ILE A 179 -12.91 -24.23 8.88
C ILE A 179 -11.78 -25.20 8.55
N PHE A 180 -12.00 -26.04 7.52
CA PHE A 180 -10.95 -26.89 6.97
C PHE A 180 -10.04 -26.10 6.02
N VAL A 181 -8.74 -26.27 6.17
CA VAL A 181 -7.70 -25.68 5.32
C VAL A 181 -6.63 -26.72 5.00
N ASP A 182 -5.62 -26.33 4.21
CA ASP A 182 -4.51 -27.19 3.76
C ASP A 182 -3.54 -27.64 4.88
N GLU A 183 -3.85 -27.29 6.14
CA GLU A 183 -3.18 -27.72 7.38
C GLU A 183 -4.15 -28.27 8.44
N GLY A 184 -5.32 -28.78 8.04
CA GLY A 184 -6.28 -29.43 8.96
C GLY A 184 -7.44 -28.53 9.38
N LEU A 185 -7.82 -28.61 10.65
CA LEU A 185 -8.89 -27.80 11.25
C LEU A 185 -8.31 -26.51 11.84
N CYS A 186 -8.84 -25.36 11.44
CA CYS A 186 -8.36 -24.05 11.91
C CYS A 186 -9.51 -23.08 12.23
N CYS A 187 -9.16 -22.03 12.96
CA CYS A 187 -10.10 -21.09 13.56
C CYS A 187 -10.09 -19.76 12.81
N VAL A 188 -11.19 -19.41 12.13
CA VAL A 188 -11.31 -18.16 11.38
C VAL A 188 -12.18 -17.12 12.09
N PHE A 189 -11.63 -15.93 12.28
CA PHE A 189 -12.35 -14.72 12.67
C PHE A 189 -12.79 -13.93 11.43
N ASN A 190 -13.98 -13.34 11.48
CA ASN A 190 -14.51 -12.33 10.53
C ASN A 190 -14.64 -12.71 9.04
N LEU A 191 -14.62 -14.00 8.68
CA LEU A 191 -14.97 -14.47 7.33
C LEU A 191 -16.42 -14.09 6.96
N LEU A 192 -16.70 -13.83 5.67
CA LEU A 192 -18.06 -13.75 5.16
C LEU A 192 -18.80 -15.07 5.44
N HIS A 193 -20.09 -15.00 5.75
CA HIS A 193 -20.89 -16.21 6.00
C HIS A 193 -20.91 -17.12 4.75
N PRO A 194 -20.65 -18.44 4.90
CA PRO A 194 -20.80 -19.42 3.81
C PRO A 194 -22.09 -19.32 2.98
N TYR A 195 -23.20 -18.84 3.55
CA TYR A 195 -24.46 -18.60 2.82
C TYR A 195 -24.35 -17.50 1.75
N TYR A 196 -23.54 -16.47 1.97
CA TYR A 196 -23.30 -15.39 1.02
C TYR A 196 -22.06 -15.65 0.15
N LEU A 197 -21.10 -16.42 0.64
CA LEU A 197 -19.84 -16.73 -0.02
C LEU A 197 -19.96 -17.82 -1.10
N TYR A 198 -20.85 -18.80 -0.93
CA TYR A 198 -20.96 -19.98 -1.81
C TYR A 198 -22.32 -20.06 -2.52
N LYS A 199 -22.32 -20.54 -3.77
CA LYS A 199 -23.51 -20.86 -4.56
C LYS A 199 -24.26 -22.10 -4.06
N PHE A 200 -23.55 -23.00 -3.37
CA PHE A 200 -24.09 -24.26 -2.82
C PHE A 200 -23.86 -24.35 -1.31
N ARG A 201 -24.76 -25.05 -0.60
CA ARG A 201 -24.63 -25.27 0.84
C ARG A 201 -23.49 -26.25 1.13
N SER A 202 -22.31 -25.73 1.47
CA SER A 202 -21.18 -26.53 1.93
C SER A 202 -21.55 -27.36 3.16
N THR A 203 -21.21 -28.65 3.13
CA THR A 203 -21.38 -29.61 4.24
C THR A 203 -20.23 -29.57 5.24
N TYR A 204 -19.11 -28.93 4.90
CA TYR A 204 -17.85 -29.00 5.66
C TYR A 204 -17.61 -27.82 6.60
N ILE A 205 -18.35 -26.72 6.47
CA ILE A 205 -18.26 -25.60 7.43
C ILE A 205 -19.35 -25.75 8.48
N ARG A 206 -18.92 -25.94 9.73
CA ARG A 206 -19.81 -26.01 10.90
C ARG A 206 -20.23 -24.60 11.32
N ASP A 207 -21.52 -24.32 11.20
CA ASP A 207 -22.08 -23.02 11.52
C ASP A 207 -22.55 -22.95 12.98
N TYR A 208 -21.61 -22.73 13.90
CA TYR A 208 -21.90 -22.53 15.32
C TYR A 208 -22.38 -21.09 15.59
N THR A 209 -23.50 -20.66 15.00
CA THR A 209 -24.10 -19.33 15.21
C THR A 209 -24.82 -19.19 16.56
N SER A 210 -24.07 -19.44 17.64
CA SER A 210 -24.42 -19.42 19.07
C SER A 210 -25.63 -20.28 19.49
N THR A 211 -25.42 -21.16 20.47
CA THR A 211 -26.51 -21.83 21.19
C THR A 211 -27.24 -20.91 22.18
N ASN A 212 -26.80 -19.65 22.35
CA ASN A 212 -27.23 -18.76 23.44
C ASN A 212 -27.53 -17.30 23.01
N ARG A 213 -28.38 -17.11 21.99
CA ARG A 213 -29.11 -15.85 21.67
C ARG A 213 -28.27 -14.60 21.29
N PHE A 214 -26.96 -14.59 21.44
CA PHE A 214 -26.07 -13.50 21.00
C PHE A 214 -25.45 -13.77 19.62
N ALA A 215 -26.28 -14.21 18.66
CA ALA A 215 -25.83 -14.41 17.29
C ALA A 215 -25.64 -13.06 16.57
N ASP A 216 -24.40 -12.68 16.27
CA ASP A 216 -24.10 -11.64 15.30
C ASP A 216 -24.74 -12.02 13.94
N ILE A 217 -25.46 -11.09 13.32
CA ILE A 217 -26.19 -11.36 12.08
C ILE A 217 -25.24 -11.29 10.88
N ALA A 218 -25.30 -12.30 10.02
CA ALA A 218 -24.54 -12.30 8.77
C ALA A 218 -25.01 -11.16 7.86
N VAL A 219 -24.05 -10.41 7.30
CA VAL A 219 -24.28 -9.34 6.33
C VAL A 219 -23.55 -9.69 5.04
N ASP A 220 -24.23 -9.55 3.91
CA ASP A 220 -23.63 -9.67 2.57
C ASP A 220 -22.72 -8.46 2.33
N TRP A 221 -21.42 -8.68 2.14
CA TRP A 221 -20.41 -7.64 1.91
C TRP A 221 -19.45 -8.10 0.83
N ASN A 222 -19.08 -7.17 -0.07
CA ASN A 222 -18.02 -7.37 -1.05
C ASN A 222 -17.36 -6.02 -1.42
N PRO A 223 -16.16 -6.01 -2.02
CA PRO A 223 -15.43 -4.78 -2.35
C PRO A 223 -16.09 -3.82 -3.35
N ILE A 224 -17.17 -4.21 -4.04
CA ILE A 224 -17.83 -3.38 -5.07
C ILE A 224 -19.09 -2.70 -4.53
N SER A 225 -19.91 -3.41 -3.73
CA SER A 225 -21.12 -2.84 -3.11
C SER A 225 -20.93 -2.37 -1.68
N GLY A 226 -19.79 -2.66 -1.05
CA GLY A 226 -19.53 -2.34 0.36
C GLY A 226 -20.52 -3.00 1.32
N TYR A 227 -20.84 -2.29 2.41
CA TYR A 227 -21.88 -2.68 3.35
C TYR A 227 -23.28 -2.20 2.89
N PRO A 228 -24.35 -3.00 3.07
CA PRO A 228 -25.71 -2.58 2.73
C PRO A 228 -26.21 -1.48 3.68
N GLN A 229 -26.99 -0.54 3.15
CA GLN A 229 -27.47 0.67 3.84
C GLN A 229 -28.25 0.43 5.16
N LYS A 230 -28.69 -0.80 5.43
CA LYS A 230 -29.45 -1.18 6.64
C LYS A 230 -28.73 -2.30 7.37
N LEU A 231 -27.81 -1.91 8.25
CA LEU A 231 -27.08 -2.81 9.13
C LEU A 231 -27.89 -3.09 10.42
N PRO A 232 -27.90 -4.32 10.95
CA PRO A 232 -28.48 -4.62 12.25
C PRO A 232 -27.53 -4.21 13.38
N SER A 233 -28.00 -4.29 14.63
CA SER A 233 -27.24 -3.80 15.81
C SER A 233 -25.97 -4.60 16.14
N SER A 234 -25.81 -5.80 15.59
CA SER A 234 -24.65 -6.67 15.77
C SER A 234 -24.53 -7.56 14.52
N TYR A 235 -23.38 -7.52 13.83
CA TYR A 235 -23.21 -8.16 12.52
C TYR A 235 -21.78 -8.64 12.26
N TYR A 236 -21.63 -9.50 11.25
CA TYR A 236 -20.33 -9.85 10.66
C TYR A 236 -20.41 -9.96 9.12
N PRO A 237 -19.33 -9.64 8.36
CA PRO A 237 -18.02 -9.17 8.82
C PRO A 237 -18.07 -7.81 9.54
N ARG A 238 -17.35 -7.68 10.65
CA ARG A 238 -17.27 -6.47 11.49
C ARG A 238 -16.25 -5.48 10.92
N PRO A 239 -16.52 -4.16 10.91
CA PRO A 239 -15.57 -3.15 10.43
C PRO A 239 -14.48 -2.84 11.45
N GLY A 240 -13.46 -2.10 11.01
CA GLY A 240 -12.53 -1.43 11.94
C GLY A 240 -13.20 -0.20 12.57
N VAL A 241 -13.10 -0.05 13.90
CA VAL A 241 -13.71 1.08 14.62
C VAL A 241 -12.69 2.14 15.06
N GLY A 242 -11.39 1.81 15.08
CA GLY A 242 -10.35 2.76 15.47
C GLY A 242 -8.93 2.21 15.39
N ILE A 243 -7.96 3.07 15.63
CA ILE A 243 -6.52 2.80 15.51
C ILE A 243 -5.95 2.32 16.86
N GLY A 244 -4.86 1.55 16.81
CA GLY A 244 -4.08 1.14 17.99
C GLY A 244 -4.43 -0.24 18.56
N ILE A 245 -3.48 -0.81 19.30
CA ILE A 245 -3.48 -2.22 19.74
C ILE A 245 -4.73 -2.59 20.56
N ALA A 246 -5.31 -1.63 21.31
CA ALA A 246 -6.51 -1.85 22.12
C ALA A 246 -7.83 -1.83 21.31
N MET A 247 -7.83 -1.28 20.10
CA MET A 247 -9.00 -1.27 19.21
C MET A 247 -9.06 -2.49 18.29
N GLY A 248 -7.92 -3.11 17.99
CA GLY A 248 -7.86 -4.33 17.18
C GLY A 248 -8.38 -5.60 17.88
N LEU A 249 -8.09 -6.75 17.26
CA LEU A 249 -8.30 -8.07 17.86
C LEU A 249 -7.10 -8.45 18.73
N GLN A 250 -7.36 -8.91 19.95
CA GLN A 250 -6.39 -9.51 20.85
C GLN A 250 -6.87 -10.91 21.23
N ILE A 251 -6.00 -11.91 21.07
CA ILE A 251 -6.28 -13.31 21.39
C ILE A 251 -5.14 -13.91 22.22
N ILE A 252 -5.50 -14.73 23.20
CA ILE A 252 -4.55 -15.55 23.96
C ILE A 252 -4.74 -17.00 23.48
N LEU A 253 -3.68 -17.58 22.93
CA LEU A 253 -3.67 -18.92 22.37
C LEU A 253 -2.96 -19.90 23.32
N ASN A 254 -3.50 -21.10 23.44
CA ASN A 254 -2.86 -22.22 24.11
C ASN A 254 -2.35 -23.22 23.06
N GLY A 255 -1.10 -23.65 23.20
CA GLY A 255 -0.49 -24.59 22.25
C GLY A 255 -0.83 -26.05 22.51
N HIS A 256 -1.13 -26.40 23.77
CA HIS A 256 -1.17 -27.79 24.27
C HIS A 256 0.05 -28.62 23.82
N VAL A 257 1.25 -28.09 24.12
CA VAL A 257 2.55 -28.65 23.70
C VAL A 257 2.74 -30.10 24.17
N ASP A 258 2.23 -30.46 25.35
CA ASP A 258 2.32 -31.83 25.89
C ASP A 258 1.54 -32.87 25.07
N ASP A 259 0.59 -32.43 24.22
CA ASP A 259 -0.23 -33.26 23.35
C ASP A 259 0.20 -33.17 21.86
N TYR A 260 1.39 -32.62 21.57
CA TYR A 260 1.96 -32.64 20.21
C TYR A 260 2.34 -34.06 19.79
N PHE A 261 1.86 -34.48 18.61
CA PHE A 261 2.33 -35.72 17.95
C PHE A 261 3.14 -35.43 16.68
N CYS A 262 2.64 -34.55 15.80
CA CYS A 262 3.30 -34.23 14.54
C CYS A 262 2.99 -32.80 14.09
N SER A 263 4.01 -32.06 13.66
CA SER A 263 3.90 -30.64 13.31
C SER A 263 3.98 -30.42 11.79
N SER A 264 3.22 -29.48 11.24
CA SER A 264 3.26 -29.13 9.80
C SER A 264 4.55 -28.43 9.37
N THR A 265 5.34 -27.95 10.34
CA THR A 265 6.63 -27.27 10.14
C THR A 265 7.65 -27.68 11.22
N ASN A 266 8.94 -27.41 11.00
CA ASN A 266 10.01 -27.72 11.96
C ASN A 266 9.98 -26.79 13.19
N GLY A 267 8.96 -26.93 14.05
CA GLY A 267 8.76 -26.12 15.26
C GLY A 267 7.43 -26.41 15.96
N GLN A 268 7.22 -25.70 17.08
CA GLN A 268 5.98 -25.68 17.86
C GLN A 268 5.45 -24.24 17.88
N GLY A 269 4.15 -24.06 17.66
CA GLY A 269 3.59 -22.73 17.45
C GLY A 269 2.24 -22.74 16.75
N PHE A 270 1.89 -21.57 16.21
CA PHE A 270 0.67 -21.34 15.46
C PHE A 270 1.02 -20.78 14.08
N LYS A 271 0.13 -20.95 13.10
CA LYS A 271 0.20 -20.21 11.83
C LYS A 271 -0.99 -19.27 11.71
N VAL A 272 -0.73 -18.05 11.28
CA VAL A 272 -1.75 -16.99 11.17
C VAL A 272 -1.72 -16.39 9.76
N LEU A 273 -2.91 -16.23 9.17
CA LEU A 273 -3.10 -15.58 7.87
C LEU A 273 -4.14 -14.47 8.01
N LEU A 274 -3.80 -13.27 7.54
CA LEU A 274 -4.68 -12.13 7.44
C LEU A 274 -5.04 -11.88 5.98
N TYR A 275 -6.34 -11.77 5.67
CA TYR A 275 -6.84 -11.74 4.28
C TYR A 275 -8.23 -11.07 4.18
N ASN A 276 -8.72 -10.92 2.96
CA ASN A 276 -10.03 -10.34 2.68
C ASN A 276 -11.15 -11.33 3.10
N PRO A 277 -12.21 -10.92 3.85
CA PRO A 277 -13.31 -11.81 4.25
C PRO A 277 -14.04 -12.60 3.14
N ILE A 278 -13.83 -12.29 1.86
CA ILE A 278 -14.40 -13.03 0.73
C ILE A 278 -13.42 -14.00 0.02
N ASP A 279 -12.17 -14.09 0.45
CA ASP A 279 -11.17 -15.01 -0.09
C ASP A 279 -11.13 -16.34 0.67
N GLN A 280 -10.85 -17.45 -0.02
CA GLN A 280 -10.49 -18.71 0.64
C GLN A 280 -9.04 -18.67 1.21
N PRO A 281 -8.81 -19.07 2.48
CA PRO A 281 -7.47 -19.15 3.07
C PRO A 281 -6.64 -20.33 2.51
N ARG A 282 -5.30 -20.12 2.46
CA ARG A 282 -4.29 -21.15 2.15
C ARG A 282 -3.10 -20.99 3.09
N MET A 283 -3.08 -21.78 4.16
CA MET A 283 -2.18 -21.63 5.32
C MET A 283 -0.81 -22.26 5.07
N LYS A 284 -0.79 -23.38 4.32
CA LYS A 284 0.43 -24.11 3.90
C LYS A 284 1.41 -23.24 3.10
N GLU A 285 0.90 -22.25 2.36
CA GLU A 285 1.68 -21.36 1.48
C GLU A 285 1.74 -19.90 1.99
N SER A 286 0.62 -19.32 2.43
CA SER A 286 0.57 -17.90 2.87
C SER A 286 0.68 -17.70 4.39
N GLY A 287 0.58 -18.75 5.21
CA GLY A 287 0.46 -18.63 6.68
C GLY A 287 1.77 -18.24 7.37
N LEU A 288 1.75 -17.16 8.15
CA LEU A 288 2.89 -16.68 8.91
C LEU A 288 3.06 -17.53 10.19
N PRO A 289 4.24 -18.14 10.43
CA PRO A 289 4.51 -18.89 11.66
C PRO A 289 4.73 -17.94 12.86
N ILE A 290 4.12 -18.27 13.99
CA ILE A 290 4.24 -17.58 15.28
C ILE A 290 4.70 -18.60 16.34
N MET A 291 5.78 -18.27 17.05
CA MET A 291 6.30 -19.10 18.13
C MET A 291 5.53 -18.89 19.43
N ILE A 292 5.41 -19.96 20.23
CA ILE A 292 4.85 -19.89 21.59
C ILE A 292 5.68 -18.99 22.53
N GLY A 293 5.07 -18.55 23.64
CA GLY A 293 5.74 -17.80 24.72
C GLY A 293 6.02 -16.32 24.45
N HIS A 294 5.62 -15.79 23.29
CA HIS A 294 5.85 -14.39 22.89
C HIS A 294 4.53 -13.69 22.54
N GLN A 295 4.48 -12.37 22.76
CA GLN A 295 3.39 -11.52 22.25
C GLN A 295 3.80 -10.96 20.88
N THR A 296 3.13 -11.41 19.81
CA THR A 296 3.32 -10.88 18.45
C THR A 296 2.22 -9.87 18.12
N THR A 297 2.60 -8.72 17.55
CA THR A 297 1.68 -7.66 17.12
C THR A 297 1.81 -7.43 15.61
N PHE A 298 0.68 -7.42 14.90
CA PHE A 298 0.63 -7.13 13.47
C PHE A 298 0.02 -5.75 13.23
N SER A 299 0.73 -4.88 12.51
CA SER A 299 0.16 -3.64 11.97
C SER A 299 -0.57 -3.96 10.67
N ILE A 300 -1.82 -3.49 10.55
CA ILE A 300 -2.71 -3.80 9.43
C ILE A 300 -2.95 -2.52 8.64
N ILE A 301 -2.48 -2.48 7.39
CA ILE A 301 -2.66 -1.34 6.48
C ILE A 301 -3.57 -1.80 5.32
N ALA A 302 -4.82 -1.36 5.35
CA ALA A 302 -5.75 -1.58 4.24
C ALA A 302 -5.34 -0.78 2.99
N ARG A 303 -5.58 -1.33 1.80
CA ARG A 303 -5.41 -0.66 0.51
C ARG A 303 -6.57 -1.02 -0.40
N SER A 304 -7.48 -0.09 -0.67
CA SER A 304 -8.49 -0.25 -1.73
C SER A 304 -7.90 0.06 -3.10
N PHE A 305 -8.47 -0.55 -4.13
CA PHE A 305 -8.21 -0.22 -5.54
C PHE A 305 -9.56 -0.14 -6.25
N GLU A 306 -10.01 1.08 -6.53
CA GLU A 306 -11.31 1.36 -7.12
C GLU A 306 -11.17 1.55 -8.64
N ALA A 307 -12.10 0.97 -9.40
CA ALA A 307 -12.09 1.00 -10.86
C ALA A 307 -13.29 1.80 -11.39
N LEU A 308 -13.01 2.90 -12.11
CA LEU A 308 -14.02 3.73 -12.77
C LEU A 308 -14.92 2.87 -13.69
N PRO A 309 -16.27 3.03 -13.66
CA PRO A 309 -17.18 2.21 -14.46
C PRO A 309 -16.84 2.15 -15.96
N ASN A 310 -16.33 3.26 -16.52
CA ASN A 310 -15.90 3.36 -17.91
C ASN A 310 -14.79 2.37 -18.32
N ILE A 311 -14.03 1.79 -17.37
CA ILE A 311 -13.00 0.77 -17.63
C ILE A 311 -13.64 -0.55 -18.11
N ARG A 312 -14.93 -0.79 -17.83
CA ARG A 312 -15.70 -1.93 -18.36
C ARG A 312 -15.69 -1.99 -19.90
N ASN A 313 -15.61 -0.84 -20.57
CA ASN A 313 -15.54 -0.74 -22.03
C ASN A 313 -14.23 -1.27 -22.64
N ILE A 314 -13.16 -1.42 -21.84
CA ILE A 314 -11.87 -1.97 -22.28
C ILE A 314 -11.90 -3.49 -22.11
N HIS A 315 -11.77 -4.25 -23.20
CA HIS A 315 -11.79 -5.72 -23.17
C HIS A 315 -10.79 -6.32 -22.16
N ARG A 316 -11.20 -7.38 -21.46
CA ARG A 316 -10.45 -8.02 -20.35
C ARG A 316 -8.95 -8.21 -20.60
N THR A 317 -8.56 -8.68 -21.79
CA THR A 317 -7.15 -8.91 -22.16
C THR A 317 -6.30 -7.64 -22.30
N LYS A 318 -6.92 -6.46 -22.47
CA LYS A 318 -6.21 -5.17 -22.54
C LYS A 318 -6.20 -4.41 -21.21
N ARG A 319 -7.25 -4.52 -20.39
CA ARG A 319 -7.27 -3.93 -19.04
C ARG A 319 -6.59 -4.78 -17.97
N GLN A 320 -6.38 -6.07 -18.23
CA GLN A 320 -5.71 -7.02 -17.31
C GLN A 320 -6.37 -7.05 -15.91
N CYS A 321 -7.70 -6.89 -15.86
CA CYS A 321 -8.52 -6.90 -14.64
C CYS A 321 -9.92 -7.44 -14.98
N ILE A 322 -10.58 -8.07 -14.01
CA ILE A 322 -11.90 -8.70 -14.15
C ILE A 322 -12.77 -8.20 -12.98
N PHE A 323 -13.99 -7.74 -13.26
CA PHE A 323 -14.95 -7.35 -12.23
C PHE A 323 -15.72 -8.58 -11.72
N SER A 324 -16.20 -8.56 -10.48
CA SER A 324 -16.81 -9.72 -9.83
C SER A 324 -18.13 -10.21 -10.46
N ASP A 325 -18.71 -9.44 -11.38
CA ASP A 325 -19.91 -9.73 -12.17
C ASP A 325 -19.63 -10.15 -13.62
N GLU A 326 -18.36 -10.26 -14.05
CA GLU A 326 -17.98 -10.62 -15.42
C GLU A 326 -17.56 -12.09 -15.62
N GLU A 327 -17.10 -12.76 -14.56
CA GLU A 327 -16.64 -14.15 -14.61
C GLU A 327 -17.25 -14.94 -13.43
N GLU A 328 -18.25 -15.77 -13.75
CA GLU A 328 -18.94 -16.58 -12.76
C GLU A 328 -18.12 -17.83 -12.39
N LEU A 329 -17.68 -17.90 -11.14
CA LEU A 329 -17.11 -19.11 -10.54
C LEU A 329 -18.20 -20.18 -10.29
N TYR A 330 -17.80 -21.45 -10.19
CA TYR A 330 -18.72 -22.60 -10.09
C TYR A 330 -19.32 -22.76 -8.69
N PHE A 331 -18.50 -22.59 -7.66
CA PHE A 331 -18.83 -22.81 -6.25
C PHE A 331 -18.87 -21.51 -5.45
N TYR A 332 -17.92 -20.59 -5.66
CA TYR A 332 -17.94 -19.27 -5.03
C TYR A 332 -18.94 -18.32 -5.71
N ARG A 333 -19.57 -17.43 -4.93
CA ARG A 333 -20.48 -16.40 -5.46
C ARG A 333 -19.75 -15.15 -5.97
N TYR A 334 -18.55 -14.88 -5.44
CA TYR A 334 -17.74 -13.73 -5.79
C TYR A 334 -16.39 -14.15 -6.40
N TYR A 335 -16.10 -13.66 -7.61
CA TYR A 335 -14.79 -13.83 -8.22
C TYR A 335 -13.73 -13.07 -7.42
N THR A 336 -12.69 -13.81 -7.02
CA THR A 336 -11.39 -13.30 -6.60
C THR A 336 -10.32 -14.22 -7.16
N ARG A 337 -9.05 -13.75 -7.21
CA ARG A 337 -7.92 -14.57 -7.66
C ARG A 337 -7.80 -15.87 -6.84
N ARG A 338 -7.85 -15.79 -5.51
CA ARG A 338 -7.73 -16.95 -4.61
C ARG A 338 -8.89 -17.94 -4.78
N ASN A 339 -10.11 -17.43 -4.98
CA ASN A 339 -11.29 -18.27 -5.20
C ASN A 339 -11.22 -19.01 -6.55
N CYS A 340 -10.76 -18.33 -7.62
CA CYS A 340 -10.51 -18.93 -8.93
C CYS A 340 -9.40 -20.00 -8.88
N GLU A 341 -8.27 -19.68 -8.25
CA GLU A 341 -7.16 -20.63 -8.04
C GLU A 341 -7.61 -21.87 -7.23
N SER A 342 -8.48 -21.67 -6.24
CA SER A 342 -9.06 -22.75 -5.43
C SER A 342 -9.98 -23.69 -6.22
N GLU A 343 -10.80 -23.19 -7.15
CA GLU A 343 -11.63 -24.03 -8.02
C GLU A 343 -10.79 -24.77 -9.07
N CYS A 344 -9.75 -24.14 -9.61
CA CYS A 344 -8.84 -24.78 -10.56
C CYS A 344 -7.97 -25.86 -9.91
N ASP A 345 -7.53 -25.69 -8.66
CA ASP A 345 -6.94 -26.76 -7.86
C ASP A 345 -7.93 -27.93 -7.69
N ALA A 346 -9.19 -27.65 -7.33
CA ALA A 346 -10.22 -28.68 -7.13
C ALA A 346 -10.51 -29.47 -8.43
N LEU A 347 -10.62 -28.78 -9.57
CA LEU A 347 -10.78 -29.39 -10.90
C LEU A 347 -9.54 -30.18 -11.34
N PHE A 348 -8.34 -29.79 -10.92
CA PHE A 348 -7.11 -30.57 -11.16
C PHE A 348 -7.12 -31.90 -10.39
N PHE A 349 -7.40 -31.89 -9.08
CA PHE A 349 -7.49 -33.13 -8.31
C PHE A 349 -8.62 -34.05 -8.82
N LEU A 350 -9.78 -33.48 -9.17
CA LEU A 350 -10.89 -34.24 -9.75
C LEU A 350 -10.49 -34.90 -11.09
N ARG A 351 -9.85 -34.17 -12.02
CA ARG A 351 -9.35 -34.73 -13.30
C ARG A 351 -8.27 -35.80 -13.13
N ARG A 352 -7.51 -35.77 -12.03
CA ARG A 352 -6.30 -36.59 -11.83
C ARG A 352 -6.53 -37.83 -10.95
N CYS A 353 -7.44 -37.74 -9.98
CA CYS A 353 -7.64 -38.73 -8.93
C CYS A 353 -9.11 -39.09 -8.66
N ASP A 354 -10.06 -38.57 -9.45
CA ASP A 354 -11.51 -38.74 -9.29
C ASP A 354 -12.03 -38.39 -7.87
N CYS A 355 -11.33 -37.49 -7.17
CA CYS A 355 -11.67 -37.04 -5.81
C CYS A 355 -11.13 -35.63 -5.55
N ILE A 356 -11.72 -34.94 -4.56
CA ILE A 356 -11.33 -33.59 -4.14
C ILE A 356 -10.78 -33.62 -2.70
N PRO A 357 -9.60 -33.04 -2.41
CA PRO A 357 -9.09 -32.86 -1.04
C PRO A 357 -10.08 -32.14 -0.12
N TYR A 358 -10.16 -32.54 1.15
CA TYR A 358 -11.18 -32.07 2.12
C TYR A 358 -11.21 -30.56 2.38
N TYR A 359 -10.13 -29.84 2.06
CA TYR A 359 -9.99 -28.39 2.23
C TYR A 359 -10.35 -27.58 0.98
N LEU A 360 -10.70 -28.24 -0.13
CA LEU A 360 -11.06 -27.61 -1.40
C LEU A 360 -12.59 -27.64 -1.63
N PRO A 361 -13.12 -26.69 -2.43
CA PRO A 361 -14.54 -26.62 -2.72
C PRO A 361 -15.02 -27.86 -3.51
N LEU A 362 -16.16 -28.42 -3.11
CA LEU A 362 -16.87 -29.40 -3.94
C LEU A 362 -17.55 -28.67 -5.11
N VAL A 363 -16.84 -28.59 -6.24
CA VAL A 363 -17.28 -27.94 -7.49
C VAL A 363 -18.59 -28.54 -8.02
N PHE A 364 -18.86 -29.82 -7.74
CA PHE A 364 -20.10 -30.52 -8.13
C PHE A 364 -20.72 -31.25 -6.95
N SER A 365 -22.05 -31.32 -6.89
CA SER A 365 -22.81 -31.98 -5.82
C SER A 365 -22.69 -33.51 -5.79
N ASN A 366 -22.11 -34.11 -6.82
CA ASN A 366 -21.77 -35.53 -6.92
C ASN A 366 -20.27 -35.82 -6.75
N ALA A 367 -19.43 -34.80 -6.52
CA ALA A 367 -17.99 -35.00 -6.33
C ALA A 367 -17.70 -35.62 -4.96
N THR A 368 -16.78 -36.58 -4.93
CA THR A 368 -16.32 -37.29 -3.73
C THR A 368 -15.12 -36.57 -3.10
N VAL A 369 -15.02 -36.64 -1.77
CA VAL A 369 -13.78 -36.26 -1.06
C VAL A 369 -12.77 -37.41 -1.14
N CYS A 370 -11.48 -37.09 -1.23
CA CYS A 370 -10.43 -38.11 -1.23
C CYS A 370 -10.37 -38.86 0.10
N GLU A 371 -10.53 -40.18 0.05
CA GLU A 371 -10.39 -41.11 1.16
C GLU A 371 -9.04 -41.86 1.09
N ALA A 372 -8.80 -42.79 2.03
CA ALA A 372 -7.51 -43.46 2.17
C ALA A 372 -7.02 -44.17 0.90
N ALA A 373 -7.95 -44.69 0.08
CA ALA A 373 -7.64 -45.35 -1.18
C ALA A 373 -7.07 -44.40 -2.27
N GLN A 374 -7.27 -43.09 -2.17
CA GLN A 374 -6.73 -42.11 -3.13
C GLN A 374 -5.50 -41.34 -2.60
N PHE A 375 -5.00 -41.64 -1.39
CA PHE A 375 -3.87 -40.89 -0.80
C PHE A 375 -2.60 -40.94 -1.65
N ASP A 376 -2.29 -42.07 -2.29
CA ASP A 376 -1.21 -42.23 -3.28
C ASP A 376 -1.35 -41.26 -4.45
N CYS A 377 -2.54 -41.19 -5.06
CA CYS A 377 -2.78 -40.27 -6.17
C CYS A 377 -2.68 -38.82 -5.73
N TRP A 378 -3.28 -38.48 -4.59
CA TRP A 378 -3.25 -37.13 -4.03
C TRP A 378 -1.83 -36.69 -3.64
N ASN A 379 -1.01 -37.53 -3.00
CA ASN A 379 0.40 -37.23 -2.70
C ASN A 379 1.19 -36.94 -3.97
N ASN A 380 1.03 -37.75 -5.01
CA ASN A 380 1.69 -37.52 -6.31
C ASN A 380 1.15 -36.28 -7.04
N ALA A 381 -0.14 -35.98 -6.92
CA ALA A 381 -0.75 -34.81 -7.51
C ALA A 381 -0.33 -33.51 -6.82
N GLU A 382 -0.13 -33.48 -5.49
CA GLU A 382 0.44 -32.32 -4.79
C GLU A 382 1.85 -31.96 -5.29
N LEU A 383 2.67 -32.97 -5.63
CA LEU A 383 3.98 -32.77 -6.23
C LEU A 383 3.92 -32.33 -7.71
N GLN A 384 2.74 -32.38 -8.34
CA GLN A 384 2.49 -32.11 -9.77
C GLN A 384 1.46 -31.00 -10.02
N ILE A 385 1.23 -30.10 -9.05
CA ILE A 385 0.24 -29.00 -9.12
C ILE A 385 0.41 -28.06 -10.34
N PHE A 386 1.61 -28.03 -10.95
CA PHE A 386 1.94 -27.30 -12.17
C PHE A 386 1.64 -28.10 -13.46
N ASP A 387 0.43 -28.65 -13.57
CA ASP A 387 -0.15 -29.18 -14.83
C ASP A 387 -0.33 -28.07 -15.88
N GLU A 388 -0.33 -28.38 -17.18
CA GLU A 388 -0.45 -27.38 -18.26
C GLU A 388 -1.86 -26.76 -18.33
N GLU A 389 -2.91 -27.48 -17.94
CA GLU A 389 -4.28 -26.92 -17.84
C GLU A 389 -4.52 -26.21 -16.50
N SER A 390 -3.92 -26.69 -15.40
CA SER A 390 -3.82 -25.95 -14.12
C SER A 390 -3.09 -24.61 -14.32
N SER A 391 -2.01 -24.63 -15.10
CA SER A 391 -1.26 -23.44 -15.51
C SER A 391 -2.15 -22.52 -16.32
N LYS A 392 -2.84 -22.97 -17.39
CA LYS A 392 -3.73 -22.09 -18.19
C LYS A 392 -4.82 -21.35 -17.38
N CYS A 393 -5.24 -21.84 -16.22
CA CYS A 393 -6.09 -21.09 -15.30
C CYS A 393 -5.33 -20.01 -14.50
N LYS A 394 -4.10 -20.32 -14.06
CA LYS A 394 -3.21 -19.44 -13.26
C LYS A 394 -2.42 -18.44 -14.13
N ASP A 395 -2.19 -18.77 -15.41
CA ASP A 395 -1.43 -18.05 -16.44
C ASP A 395 -2.08 -16.71 -16.85
N PHE A 396 -3.29 -16.42 -16.38
CA PHE A 396 -3.84 -15.07 -16.46
C PHE A 396 -2.95 -14.04 -15.73
N PHE A 397 -2.12 -14.46 -14.76
CA PHE A 397 -1.08 -13.61 -14.13
C PHE A 397 0.10 -14.42 -13.53
N ASP A 398 1.07 -14.87 -14.36
CA ASP A 398 2.50 -14.48 -14.33
C ASP A 398 3.38 -15.35 -15.28
N ASN A 399 3.82 -14.79 -16.41
CA ASN A 399 4.58 -15.53 -17.43
C ASN A 399 6.08 -15.18 -17.41
N SER A 400 6.84 -15.66 -16.41
CA SER A 400 8.32 -15.61 -16.48
C SER A 400 9.08 -16.71 -15.72
N ASP A 401 9.95 -17.44 -16.43
CA ASP A 401 10.63 -18.62 -15.87
C ASP A 401 11.69 -18.33 -14.80
N TYR A 402 12.34 -17.16 -14.84
CA TYR A 402 13.46 -16.83 -13.95
C TYR A 402 13.06 -16.23 -12.59
N GLN A 403 11.76 -16.16 -12.27
CA GLN A 403 11.27 -15.81 -10.93
C GLN A 403 10.95 -17.02 -10.03
N ARG A 404 11.03 -18.24 -10.56
CA ARG A 404 10.60 -19.48 -9.89
C ARG A 404 11.48 -19.94 -8.72
N ASN A 405 12.55 -19.21 -8.40
CA ASN A 405 13.40 -19.47 -7.24
C ASN A 405 12.78 -18.87 -5.97
N GLY A 406 12.15 -19.70 -5.16
CA GLY A 406 11.63 -19.34 -3.82
C GLY A 406 12.72 -19.16 -2.76
N ASP A 407 13.85 -18.51 -3.09
CA ASP A 407 14.95 -18.27 -2.14
C ASP A 407 14.79 -16.97 -1.32
N TYR A 408 13.82 -16.13 -1.72
CA TYR A 408 13.33 -14.97 -0.97
C TYR A 408 11.81 -14.89 -1.07
N PHE A 409 11.13 -14.80 0.08
CA PHE A 409 9.67 -14.68 0.19
C PHE A 409 9.23 -13.22 0.03
N PRO A 410 8.14 -12.90 -0.70
CA PRO A 410 7.27 -13.82 -1.45
C PRO A 410 7.85 -14.21 -2.82
N THR A 411 8.49 -13.29 -3.54
CA THR A 411 9.30 -13.59 -4.73
C THR A 411 10.52 -12.69 -4.78
N ARG A 412 11.59 -13.18 -5.42
CA ARG A 412 12.84 -12.43 -5.56
C ARG A 412 12.68 -11.07 -6.26
N LEU A 413 11.80 -10.94 -7.27
CA LEU A 413 11.55 -9.62 -7.89
C LEU A 413 10.76 -8.69 -6.96
N ASN A 414 9.78 -9.21 -6.21
CA ASN A 414 9.02 -8.36 -5.28
C ASN A 414 9.92 -7.84 -4.16
N VAL A 415 10.76 -8.70 -3.57
CA VAL A 415 11.78 -8.30 -2.59
C VAL A 415 12.77 -7.28 -3.18
N GLN A 416 13.14 -7.40 -4.46
CA GLN A 416 13.95 -6.38 -5.14
C GLN A 416 13.18 -5.05 -5.34
N LYS A 417 11.89 -5.09 -5.71
CA LYS A 417 11.03 -3.90 -5.84
C LYS A 417 10.88 -3.19 -4.49
N ASP A 418 10.65 -3.93 -3.41
CA ASP A 418 10.51 -3.37 -2.07
C ASP A 418 11.83 -2.79 -1.53
N GLY A 419 12.97 -3.44 -1.81
CA GLY A 419 14.30 -2.91 -1.50
C GLY A 419 14.63 -1.63 -2.28
N ILE A 420 14.28 -1.57 -3.58
CA ILE A 420 14.39 -0.34 -4.39
C ILE A 420 13.48 0.75 -3.82
N ASN A 421 12.22 0.43 -3.49
CA ASN A 421 11.25 1.36 -2.92
C ASN A 421 11.77 1.97 -1.60
N LEU A 422 12.27 1.14 -0.68
CA LEU A 422 12.84 1.56 0.59
C LEU A 422 14.01 2.55 0.40
N VAL A 423 14.94 2.26 -0.53
CA VAL A 423 16.06 3.17 -0.83
C VAL A 423 15.57 4.47 -1.48
N CYS A 424 14.62 4.40 -2.42
CA CYS A 424 14.04 5.59 -3.07
C CYS A 424 13.36 6.51 -2.04
N LEU A 425 12.45 5.96 -1.22
CA LEU A 425 11.73 6.69 -0.18
C LEU A 425 12.70 7.27 0.85
N THR A 426 13.67 6.49 1.33
CA THR A 426 14.69 6.96 2.28
C THR A 426 15.47 8.15 1.73
N LYS A 427 15.94 8.11 0.47
CA LYS A 427 16.75 9.20 -0.08
C LYS A 427 15.94 10.42 -0.50
N LEU A 428 14.67 10.27 -0.88
CA LEU A 428 13.77 11.40 -1.12
C LEU A 428 13.32 12.07 0.19
N ARG A 429 13.09 11.30 1.26
CA ARG A 429 12.85 11.83 2.62
C ARG A 429 14.08 12.54 3.19
N SER A 430 15.28 11.96 3.00
CA SER A 430 16.54 12.50 3.52
C SER A 430 16.85 13.91 3.00
N ASN A 431 16.59 14.20 1.72
CA ASN A 431 16.64 15.55 1.16
C ASN A 431 15.61 15.67 0.02
N PRO A 432 14.66 16.61 0.05
CA PRO A 432 13.61 16.73 -0.98
C PRO A 432 14.13 17.17 -2.36
N GLU A 433 15.34 17.76 -2.42
CA GLU A 433 16.02 18.07 -3.70
C GLU A 433 16.65 16.84 -4.38
N ASN A 434 16.69 15.68 -3.72
CA ASN A 434 17.23 14.47 -4.34
C ASN A 434 16.37 14.07 -5.54
N ASN A 435 17.05 13.70 -6.63
CA ASN A 435 16.41 13.24 -7.85
C ASN A 435 16.82 11.78 -8.10
N VAL A 436 15.84 10.88 -8.18
CA VAL A 436 16.02 9.45 -8.34
C VAL A 436 15.64 9.05 -9.77
N GLY A 437 16.34 8.06 -10.35
CA GLY A 437 16.06 7.54 -11.69
C GLY A 437 16.10 6.01 -11.69
N LEU A 438 15.37 5.39 -12.62
CA LEU A 438 15.18 3.94 -12.70
C LEU A 438 15.59 3.43 -14.08
N MET A 439 16.43 2.39 -14.10
CA MET A 439 16.94 1.75 -15.32
C MET A 439 17.04 0.23 -15.17
N THR A 440 16.96 -0.49 -16.28
CA THR A 440 17.20 -1.93 -16.34
C THR A 440 18.68 -2.24 -16.64
N LEU A 441 19.14 -3.43 -16.24
CA LEU A 441 20.52 -3.90 -16.48
C LEU A 441 20.56 -5.14 -17.40
N SER A 442 19.47 -5.35 -18.14
CA SER A 442 19.25 -6.43 -19.11
C SER A 442 20.10 -6.28 -20.39
N ASN A 443 20.03 -7.29 -21.28
CA ASN A 443 20.64 -7.28 -22.63
C ASN A 443 20.47 -5.94 -23.37
N THR A 444 19.26 -5.36 -23.32
CA THR A 444 19.05 -3.93 -23.56
C THR A 444 18.98 -3.19 -22.22
N VAL A 445 19.84 -2.20 -22.03
CA VAL A 445 19.83 -1.29 -20.88
C VAL A 445 18.88 -0.14 -21.20
N GLU A 446 17.76 -0.06 -20.49
CA GLU A 446 16.68 0.88 -20.79
C GLU A 446 16.40 1.80 -19.58
N VAL A 447 16.23 3.09 -19.86
CA VAL A 447 15.94 4.11 -18.84
C VAL A 447 14.43 4.24 -18.68
N LEU A 448 13.86 3.50 -17.73
CA LEU A 448 12.42 3.46 -17.45
C LEU A 448 11.90 4.79 -16.87
N ALA A 449 12.71 5.44 -16.02
CA ALA A 449 12.45 6.77 -15.51
C ALA A 449 13.76 7.59 -15.47
N THR A 450 13.73 8.74 -16.12
CA THR A 450 14.74 9.80 -15.95
C THR A 450 14.71 10.34 -14.53
N LEU A 451 15.83 10.92 -14.08
CA LEU A 451 15.96 11.62 -12.80
C LEU A 451 14.75 12.52 -12.49
N THR A 452 14.08 12.25 -11.36
CA THR A 452 12.87 12.94 -10.91
C THR A 452 12.73 12.82 -9.38
N SER A 453 12.00 13.75 -8.76
CA SER A 453 11.56 13.68 -7.36
C SER A 453 10.22 12.95 -7.18
N ASP A 454 9.49 12.67 -8.27
CA ASP A 454 8.16 12.02 -8.23
C ASP A 454 8.27 10.49 -8.03
N VAL A 455 7.94 10.05 -6.81
CA VAL A 455 7.84 8.63 -6.43
C VAL A 455 6.79 7.89 -7.26
N GLY A 456 5.65 8.51 -7.56
CA GLY A 456 4.53 7.86 -8.26
C GLY A 456 4.90 7.44 -9.68
N ARG A 457 5.67 8.26 -10.40
CA ARG A 457 6.22 7.91 -11.72
C ARG A 457 7.24 6.79 -11.67
N ILE A 458 8.07 6.72 -10.63
CA ILE A 458 9.04 5.62 -10.41
C ILE A 458 8.29 4.33 -10.11
N PHE A 459 7.35 4.36 -9.15
CA PHE A 459 6.51 3.25 -8.72
C PHE A 459 5.69 2.65 -9.88
N SER A 460 5.01 3.50 -10.64
CA SER A 460 4.25 3.11 -11.84
C SER A 460 5.09 2.39 -12.89
N LYS A 461 6.38 2.75 -13.01
CA LYS A 461 7.32 2.08 -13.94
C LYS A 461 7.95 0.83 -13.34
N MET A 462 8.14 0.78 -12.02
CA MET A 462 8.64 -0.37 -11.29
C MET A 462 7.66 -1.55 -11.32
N HIS A 463 6.35 -1.30 -11.24
CA HIS A 463 5.34 -2.35 -11.37
C HIS A 463 5.36 -3.06 -12.74
N LEU A 464 5.67 -2.32 -13.81
CA LEU A 464 5.73 -2.83 -15.18
C LEU A 464 7.03 -3.60 -15.51
N ILE A 465 7.95 -3.77 -14.55
CA ILE A 465 9.20 -4.51 -14.78
C ILE A 465 8.92 -6.02 -14.86
N GLN A 466 9.29 -6.62 -16.00
CA GLN A 466 9.35 -8.06 -16.25
C GLN A 466 10.82 -8.50 -16.39
N PRO A 467 11.20 -9.72 -15.96
CA PRO A 467 12.58 -10.21 -16.01
C PRO A 467 12.89 -10.75 -17.42
N LYS A 468 13.78 -10.09 -18.17
CA LYS A 468 14.12 -10.50 -19.54
C LYS A 468 15.61 -10.30 -19.84
N GLY A 469 16.25 -11.31 -20.45
CA GLY A 469 17.65 -11.29 -20.85
C GLY A 469 18.65 -11.52 -19.70
N GLU A 470 19.94 -11.45 -20.04
CA GLU A 470 21.07 -11.60 -19.12
C GLU A 470 21.51 -10.21 -18.58
N ILE A 471 22.39 -10.19 -17.57
CA ILE A 471 22.85 -8.96 -16.94
C ILE A 471 24.10 -8.38 -17.64
N ASN A 472 24.01 -7.13 -18.11
CA ASN A 472 25.12 -6.41 -18.76
C ASN A 472 25.59 -5.22 -17.91
N LEU A 473 26.24 -5.55 -16.79
CA LEU A 473 26.70 -4.59 -15.78
C LEU A 473 27.63 -3.51 -16.37
N LEU A 474 28.53 -3.92 -17.29
CA LEU A 474 29.50 -3.01 -17.93
C LEU A 474 28.81 -1.90 -18.74
N THR A 475 27.73 -2.24 -19.45
CA THR A 475 26.97 -1.30 -20.28
C THR A 475 26.03 -0.46 -19.42
N GLY A 476 25.40 -1.07 -18.41
CA GLY A 476 24.56 -0.40 -17.43
C GLY A 476 25.27 0.76 -16.73
N ILE A 477 26.46 0.51 -16.17
CA ILE A 477 27.27 1.52 -15.48
C ILE A 477 27.64 2.70 -16.40
N ARG A 478 27.96 2.43 -17.67
CA ARG A 478 28.30 3.49 -18.66
C ARG A 478 27.11 4.39 -18.97
N ILE A 479 25.91 3.81 -19.10
CA ILE A 479 24.67 4.55 -19.35
C ILE A 479 24.21 5.29 -18.08
N ALA A 480 24.35 4.69 -16.90
CA ALA A 480 24.06 5.34 -15.62
C ALA A 480 24.87 6.62 -15.42
N HIS A 481 26.19 6.58 -15.68
CA HIS A 481 27.02 7.79 -15.66
C HIS A 481 26.57 8.82 -16.73
N LEU A 482 26.19 8.39 -17.94
CA LEU A 482 25.67 9.29 -18.97
C LEU A 482 24.37 10.00 -18.52
N VAL A 483 23.46 9.29 -17.83
CA VAL A 483 22.23 9.88 -17.27
C VAL A 483 22.57 10.88 -16.15
N LEU A 484 23.44 10.51 -15.20
CA LEU A 484 23.88 11.41 -14.12
C LEU A 484 24.57 12.68 -14.65
N LYS A 485 25.24 12.61 -15.81
CA LYS A 485 25.86 13.77 -16.46
C LYS A 485 24.85 14.76 -17.07
N HIS A 486 23.61 14.34 -17.33
CA HIS A 486 22.54 15.16 -17.91
C HIS A 486 21.51 15.66 -16.88
N ARG A 487 21.85 15.63 -15.59
CA ARG A 487 21.04 16.17 -14.50
C ARG A 487 20.94 17.71 -14.54
N GLN A 488 19.84 18.25 -14.01
CA GLN A 488 19.62 19.69 -13.84
C GLN A 488 20.59 20.31 -12.82
N GLY A 489 20.56 19.83 -11.57
CA GLY A 489 21.42 20.31 -10.49
C GLY A 489 22.84 19.77 -10.61
N LYS A 490 23.82 20.64 -10.91
CA LYS A 490 25.24 20.24 -10.99
C LYS A 490 25.86 19.93 -9.62
N ASN A 491 25.27 20.40 -8.52
CA ASN A 491 25.87 20.42 -7.19
C ASN A 491 25.75 19.09 -6.41
N HIS A 492 24.78 18.23 -6.71
CA HIS A 492 24.56 16.98 -5.96
C HIS A 492 25.76 16.01 -6.09
N LYS A 493 26.06 15.18 -5.08
CA LYS A 493 27.00 14.05 -5.25
C LYS A 493 26.49 13.11 -6.36
N MET A 494 27.37 12.45 -7.11
CA MET A 494 26.98 11.40 -8.05
C MET A 494 27.06 10.04 -7.35
N ARG A 495 25.92 9.40 -7.13
CA ARG A 495 25.81 8.07 -6.50
C ARG A 495 24.92 7.16 -7.37
N ILE A 496 25.34 5.92 -7.58
CA ILE A 496 24.60 4.86 -8.28
C ILE A 496 24.39 3.72 -7.29
N VAL A 497 23.17 3.24 -7.11
CA VAL A 497 22.89 2.01 -6.35
C VAL A 497 22.53 0.90 -7.34
N VAL A 498 23.22 -0.22 -7.27
CA VAL A 498 23.11 -1.34 -8.22
C VAL A 498 22.62 -2.59 -7.49
N PHE A 499 21.48 -3.13 -7.93
CA PHE A 499 20.93 -4.39 -7.41
C PHE A 499 21.32 -5.54 -8.37
N VAL A 500 22.06 -6.54 -7.87
CA VAL A 500 22.58 -7.69 -8.64
C VAL A 500 22.08 -9.00 -8.04
N GLY A 501 21.29 -9.76 -8.81
CA GLY A 501 20.77 -11.07 -8.42
C GLY A 501 21.22 -12.26 -9.29
N SER A 502 22.06 -12.00 -10.30
CA SER A 502 22.43 -12.96 -11.36
C SER A 502 23.96 -13.11 -11.47
N PRO A 503 24.47 -14.24 -11.98
CA PRO A 503 25.91 -14.41 -12.22
C PRO A 503 26.45 -13.38 -13.23
N ILE A 504 27.66 -12.89 -13.00
CA ILE A 504 28.29 -11.85 -13.83
C ILE A 504 29.29 -12.48 -14.81
N CYS A 505 28.95 -12.47 -16.10
CA CYS A 505 29.77 -13.07 -17.18
C CYS A 505 30.86 -12.14 -17.74
N HIS A 506 31.44 -11.24 -16.92
CA HIS A 506 32.42 -10.24 -17.37
C HIS A 506 33.80 -10.45 -16.74
N GLU A 507 34.86 -10.17 -17.52
CA GLU A 507 36.25 -10.23 -17.04
C GLU A 507 36.54 -9.12 -16.02
N GLU A 508 37.14 -9.48 -14.88
CA GLU A 508 37.51 -8.56 -13.79
C GLU A 508 38.35 -7.37 -14.29
N GLY A 509 39.27 -7.61 -15.22
CA GLY A 509 40.14 -6.59 -15.80
C GLY A 509 39.39 -5.44 -16.46
N ASP A 510 38.21 -5.69 -17.06
CA ASP A 510 37.39 -4.65 -17.69
C ASP A 510 36.51 -3.89 -16.70
N LEU A 511 36.04 -4.56 -15.65
CA LEU A 511 35.38 -3.94 -14.49
C LEU A 511 36.34 -2.98 -13.78
N VAL A 512 37.56 -3.41 -13.48
CA VAL A 512 38.61 -2.58 -12.86
C VAL A 512 39.01 -1.38 -13.75
N LYS A 513 38.97 -1.53 -15.09
CA LYS A 513 39.13 -0.38 -16.02
C LYS A 513 37.98 0.62 -15.90
N GLN A 514 36.73 0.18 -15.68
CA GLN A 514 35.61 1.12 -15.42
C GLN A 514 35.71 1.77 -14.04
N ALA A 515 36.05 1.03 -12.97
CA ALA A 515 36.23 1.58 -11.62
C ALA A 515 37.25 2.73 -11.60
N LYS A 516 38.42 2.53 -12.24
CA LYS A 516 39.47 3.55 -12.39
C LYS A 516 39.03 4.76 -13.23
N ARG A 517 37.99 4.63 -14.05
CA ARG A 517 37.36 5.74 -14.79
C ARG A 517 36.36 6.49 -13.91
N LEU A 518 35.43 5.78 -13.26
CA LEU A 518 34.44 6.35 -12.34
C LEU A 518 35.10 7.14 -11.21
N LYS A 519 36.23 6.67 -10.68
CA LYS A 519 37.01 7.40 -9.68
C LYS A 519 37.51 8.76 -10.18
N LYS A 520 37.96 8.86 -11.44
CA LYS A 520 38.35 10.15 -12.07
C LYS A 520 37.15 11.08 -12.27
N GLU A 521 35.99 10.51 -12.58
CA GLU A 521 34.73 11.22 -12.82
C GLU A 521 33.97 11.53 -11.51
N LYS A 522 34.50 11.14 -10.34
CA LYS A 522 33.93 11.31 -8.98
C LYS A 522 32.49 10.75 -8.86
N VAL A 523 32.29 9.51 -9.30
CA VAL A 523 31.03 8.77 -9.16
C VAL A 523 31.17 7.69 -8.09
N ASN A 524 30.33 7.76 -7.05
CA ASN A 524 30.19 6.70 -6.05
C ASN A 524 29.24 5.63 -6.60
N VAL A 525 29.54 4.34 -6.35
CA VAL A 525 28.72 3.20 -6.78
C VAL A 525 28.59 2.19 -5.65
N ASP A 526 27.37 1.94 -5.21
CA ASP A 526 27.04 0.99 -4.14
C ASP A 526 26.37 -0.23 -4.75
N ILE A 527 26.75 -1.43 -4.31
CA ILE A 527 26.29 -2.67 -4.94
C ILE A 527 25.63 -3.56 -3.88
N VAL A 528 24.39 -3.94 -4.15
CA VAL A 528 23.60 -4.91 -3.37
C VAL A 528 23.61 -6.22 -4.15
N SER A 529 24.44 -7.16 -3.70
CA SER A 529 24.48 -8.55 -4.18
C SER A 529 23.46 -9.36 -3.38
N PHE A 530 22.47 -9.98 -4.03
CA PHE A 530 21.43 -10.78 -3.36
C PHE A 530 21.27 -12.14 -4.04
N GLY A 531 21.19 -13.19 -3.23
CA GLY A 531 21.34 -14.57 -3.66
C GLY A 531 22.81 -14.96 -3.81
N ASP A 532 23.21 -15.98 -3.06
CA ASP A 532 24.60 -16.47 -3.04
C ASP A 532 25.01 -17.12 -4.38
N HIS A 533 25.91 -16.44 -5.10
CA HIS A 533 26.63 -16.89 -6.31
C HIS A 533 28.13 -16.67 -6.08
N GLY A 534 28.90 -17.71 -5.78
CA GLY A 534 30.29 -17.59 -5.29
C GLY A 534 31.20 -16.64 -6.09
N ASN A 535 31.22 -16.76 -7.42
CA ASN A 535 32.07 -15.96 -8.32
C ASN A 535 31.75 -14.45 -8.32
N ASN A 536 30.55 -14.04 -7.91
CA ASN A 536 30.16 -12.62 -7.92
C ASN A 536 30.86 -11.83 -6.81
N ASN A 537 31.00 -12.40 -5.61
CA ASN A 537 31.46 -11.64 -4.46
C ASN A 537 32.94 -11.22 -4.60
N GLU A 538 33.79 -12.07 -5.18
CA GLU A 538 35.20 -11.75 -5.45
C GLU A 538 35.35 -10.62 -6.48
N THR A 539 34.69 -10.76 -7.64
CA THR A 539 34.75 -9.80 -8.75
C THR A 539 34.16 -8.43 -8.38
N LEU A 540 33.07 -8.41 -7.61
CA LEU A 540 32.48 -7.18 -7.07
C LEU A 540 33.37 -6.52 -6.00
N THR A 541 34.03 -7.32 -5.15
CA THR A 541 34.98 -6.80 -4.14
C THR A 541 36.19 -6.14 -4.82
N ALA A 542 36.74 -6.76 -5.87
CA ALA A 542 37.82 -6.17 -6.67
C ALA A 542 37.41 -4.84 -7.33
N PHE A 543 36.18 -4.76 -7.86
CA PHE A 543 35.62 -3.53 -8.44
C PHE A 543 35.50 -2.39 -7.40
N ILE A 544 34.92 -2.67 -6.23
CA ILE A 544 34.71 -1.67 -5.16
C ILE A 544 36.06 -1.21 -4.58
N ASN A 545 37.01 -2.12 -4.36
CA ASN A 545 38.36 -1.78 -3.90
C ASN A 545 39.09 -0.88 -4.91
N ALA A 546 38.94 -1.12 -6.21
CA ALA A 546 39.51 -0.29 -7.27
C ALA A 546 38.86 1.11 -7.37
N LEU A 547 37.61 1.27 -6.92
CA LEU A 547 36.86 2.52 -6.89
C LEU A 547 37.21 3.35 -5.64
N ASN A 548 37.19 2.74 -4.45
CA ASN A 548 37.56 3.41 -3.19
C ASN A 548 39.05 3.77 -3.15
N GLY A 549 39.95 2.85 -3.48
CA GLY A 549 41.40 3.07 -3.37
C GLY A 549 41.82 3.44 -1.94
N LYS A 550 42.62 4.50 -1.77
CA LYS A 550 43.15 4.92 -0.45
C LYS A 550 42.17 5.71 0.43
N ASP A 551 41.08 6.22 -0.15
CA ASP A 551 40.26 7.27 0.48
C ASP A 551 39.02 6.69 1.22
N GLY A 552 38.84 5.37 1.18
CA GLY A 552 38.06 4.58 2.15
C GLY A 552 36.53 4.62 2.08
N THR A 553 35.90 5.77 1.80
CA THR A 553 34.51 6.03 2.25
C THR A 553 33.43 6.12 1.17
N GLY A 554 33.77 6.12 -0.12
CA GLY A 554 32.83 6.46 -1.20
C GLY A 554 31.76 5.41 -1.50
N SER A 555 32.19 4.15 -1.65
CA SER A 555 31.42 3.02 -2.20
C SER A 555 31.41 1.81 -1.27
N HIS A 556 30.32 1.04 -1.26
CA HIS A 556 30.20 -0.18 -0.45
C HIS A 556 29.53 -1.35 -1.18
N LEU A 557 29.90 -2.56 -0.76
CA LEU A 557 29.29 -3.83 -1.19
C LEU A 557 28.46 -4.39 -0.05
N VAL A 558 27.17 -4.61 -0.29
CA VAL A 558 26.24 -5.30 0.61
C VAL A 558 25.96 -6.67 0.01
N SER A 559 26.28 -7.75 0.74
CA SER A 559 26.00 -9.13 0.32
C SER A 559 24.92 -9.72 1.21
N VAL A 560 23.77 -10.05 0.62
CA VAL A 560 22.57 -10.51 1.34
C VAL A 560 22.51 -12.05 1.26
N PRO A 561 22.71 -12.79 2.37
CA PRO A 561 22.64 -14.24 2.37
C PRO A 561 21.19 -14.75 2.14
N ARG A 562 21.07 -15.98 1.65
CA ARG A 562 19.78 -16.64 1.39
C ARG A 562 18.96 -16.74 2.68
N GLY A 563 17.65 -16.52 2.60
CA GLY A 563 16.74 -16.57 3.75
C GLY A 563 16.78 -15.38 4.72
N SER A 564 17.63 -14.36 4.48
CA SER A 564 17.59 -13.10 5.22
C SER A 564 16.68 -12.07 4.54
N ALA A 565 16.02 -11.21 5.32
CA ALA A 565 15.18 -10.15 4.78
C ALA A 565 16.05 -9.03 4.18
N LEU A 566 15.85 -8.76 2.88
CA LEU A 566 16.64 -7.76 2.15
C LEU A 566 16.38 -6.33 2.66
N SER A 567 15.20 -6.07 3.23
CA SER A 567 14.90 -4.84 3.98
C SER A 567 15.91 -4.58 5.08
N ASP A 568 16.21 -5.60 5.89
CA ASP A 568 16.95 -5.47 7.14
C ASP A 568 18.44 -5.34 6.84
N ALA A 569 18.91 -6.06 5.82
CA ALA A 569 20.24 -5.91 5.24
C ALA A 569 20.44 -4.52 4.58
N LEU A 570 19.38 -3.88 4.07
CA LEU A 570 19.45 -2.49 3.60
C LEU A 570 19.41 -1.47 4.74
N LEU A 571 18.55 -1.65 5.75
CA LEU A 571 18.41 -0.75 6.92
C LEU A 571 19.69 -0.71 7.76
N SER A 572 20.40 -1.83 7.86
CA SER A 572 21.73 -1.94 8.48
C SER A 572 22.88 -1.50 7.57
N SER A 573 22.63 -1.16 6.30
CA SER A 573 23.68 -0.79 5.35
C SER A 573 24.03 0.70 5.35
N PRO A 574 25.26 1.06 4.98
CA PRO A 574 25.65 2.44 4.70
C PRO A 574 24.88 3.10 3.54
N ILE A 575 24.15 2.33 2.71
CA ILE A 575 23.26 2.88 1.66
C ILE A 575 22.21 3.75 2.34
N ILE A 576 21.61 3.27 3.43
CA ILE A 576 20.56 3.97 4.19
C ILE A 576 21.19 4.90 5.21
N GLN A 577 22.05 4.39 6.10
CA GLN A 577 22.59 5.14 7.26
C GLN A 577 23.57 6.27 6.88
N GLY A 578 24.21 6.19 5.71
CA GLY A 578 25.00 7.27 5.13
C GLY A 578 26.49 7.30 5.50
N GLU A 579 27.22 8.11 4.73
CA GLU A 579 28.68 8.22 4.65
C GLU A 579 29.32 8.81 5.93
N ASP A 580 28.57 9.69 6.62
CA ASP A 580 29.03 10.47 7.77
C ASP A 580 28.49 9.97 9.12
N GLY A 581 27.78 8.84 9.16
CA GLY A 581 27.10 8.30 10.36
C GLY A 581 25.86 9.09 10.82
N LEU A 582 25.78 10.39 10.51
CA LEU A 582 24.62 11.25 10.77
C LEU A 582 23.56 11.21 9.64
N GLY A 583 23.80 10.45 8.57
CA GLY A 583 22.89 10.33 7.42
C GLY A 583 21.60 9.52 7.68
N GLY A 584 21.46 8.96 8.89
CA GLY A 584 20.34 8.12 9.34
C GLY A 584 19.73 8.60 10.66
N ALA A 585 19.68 9.92 10.89
CA ALA A 585 19.09 10.56 12.08
C ALA A 585 17.55 10.35 12.15
N GLY A 586 17.15 9.11 12.45
CA GLY A 586 15.76 8.64 12.51
C GLY A 586 15.65 7.12 12.74
N LEU A 587 16.68 6.31 12.43
CA LEU A 587 16.65 4.86 12.62
C LEU A 587 17.96 4.30 13.19
N GLY A 588 18.09 4.36 14.52
CA GLY A 588 19.03 3.55 15.30
C GLY A 588 20.09 4.33 16.09
N GLY A 589 20.00 4.28 17.43
CA GLY A 589 21.05 4.75 18.34
C GLY A 589 20.66 5.89 19.28
N ASN A 590 20.34 5.56 20.54
CA ASN A 590 20.38 6.45 21.71
C ASN A 590 19.56 7.78 21.69
N VAL A 591 18.35 7.78 21.12
CA VAL A 591 17.36 8.87 21.35
C VAL A 591 15.97 8.35 21.78
N PHE A 592 15.73 7.02 21.76
CA PHE A 592 14.46 6.42 22.15
C PHE A 592 14.29 6.26 23.68
N GLU A 593 14.27 7.38 24.41
CA GLU A 593 13.93 7.39 25.84
C GLU A 593 12.41 7.39 26.10
N PHE A 594 11.61 7.87 25.12
CA PHE A 594 10.13 7.94 25.23
C PHE A 594 9.33 7.29 24.08
N GLY A 595 9.98 6.72 23.06
CA GLY A 595 9.31 5.83 22.08
C GLY A 595 8.36 6.47 21.05
N VAL A 596 8.41 7.79 20.83
CA VAL A 596 7.56 8.52 19.86
C VAL A 596 8.38 8.98 18.65
N ASP A 597 7.87 8.83 17.42
CA ASP A 597 8.48 9.39 16.20
C ASP A 597 7.89 10.77 15.87
N PRO A 598 8.70 11.85 15.86
CA PRO A 598 8.23 13.21 15.52
C PRO A 598 7.67 13.40 14.11
N ASN A 599 7.81 12.43 13.21
CA ASN A 599 7.34 12.49 11.83
C ASN A 599 6.03 11.72 11.60
N GLU A 600 5.65 10.81 12.51
CA GLU A 600 4.34 10.15 12.49
C GLU A 600 3.30 10.92 13.32
N ASP A 601 3.71 11.54 14.43
CA ASP A 601 2.85 12.35 15.29
C ASP A 601 3.53 13.69 15.68
N PRO A 602 3.50 14.70 14.79
CA PRO A 602 4.18 15.98 15.01
C PRO A 602 3.52 16.83 16.10
N GLU A 603 2.22 16.63 16.38
CA GLU A 603 1.52 17.34 17.46
C GLU A 603 1.95 16.81 18.83
N LEU A 604 2.02 15.47 19.01
CA LEU A 604 2.54 14.87 20.23
C LEU A 604 4.01 15.21 20.46
N ALA A 605 4.83 15.21 19.41
CA ALA A 605 6.24 15.60 19.51
C ALA A 605 6.43 17.09 19.81
N LEU A 606 5.57 17.97 19.29
CA LEU A 606 5.53 19.37 19.67
C LEU A 606 5.11 19.53 21.14
N ALA A 607 4.05 18.85 21.58
CA ALA A 607 3.57 18.90 22.96
C ALA A 607 4.61 18.41 23.98
N LEU A 608 5.30 17.28 23.69
CA LEU A 608 6.40 16.79 24.51
C LEU A 608 7.58 17.75 24.53
N ARG A 609 7.92 18.38 23.40
CA ARG A 609 8.99 19.38 23.32
C ARG A 609 8.65 20.67 24.08
N VAL A 610 7.40 21.14 23.99
CA VAL A 610 6.90 22.28 24.76
C VAL A 610 6.92 21.96 26.25
N SER A 611 6.43 20.78 26.67
CA SER A 611 6.45 20.33 28.07
C SER A 611 7.88 20.19 28.63
N MET A 612 8.83 19.68 27.84
CA MET A 612 10.24 19.61 28.23
C MET A 612 10.90 20.99 28.30
N GLU A 613 10.62 21.90 27.36
CA GLU A 613 11.12 23.29 27.41
C GLU A 613 10.47 24.07 28.57
N GLU A 614 9.21 23.81 28.90
CA GLU A 614 8.52 24.38 30.07
C GLU A 614 9.12 23.85 31.38
N GLN A 615 9.39 22.54 31.50
CA GLN A 615 10.14 22.02 32.66
C GLN A 615 11.55 22.61 32.73
N ARG A 616 12.23 22.79 31.60
CA ARG A 616 13.55 23.43 31.55
C ARG A 616 13.49 24.90 31.97
N GLN A 617 12.44 25.62 31.59
CA GLN A 617 12.19 27.00 32.03
C GLN A 617 11.79 27.08 33.52
N ARG A 618 10.99 26.15 34.04
CA ARG A 618 10.69 26.04 35.48
C ARG A 618 11.97 25.81 36.27
N GLN A 619 12.80 24.82 35.87
CA GLN A 619 14.11 24.57 36.46
C GLN A 619 15.05 25.79 36.36
N GLU A 620 15.13 26.46 35.20
CA GLU A 620 15.89 27.71 35.09
C GLU A 620 15.32 28.82 35.99
N SER A 621 14.01 28.91 36.18
CA SER A 621 13.39 29.94 37.03
C SER A 621 13.66 29.69 38.51
N ASP A 622 13.61 28.43 38.96
CA ASP A 622 13.91 28.05 40.33
C ASP A 622 15.43 28.10 40.60
N GLN A 623 16.27 27.78 39.61
CA GLN A 623 17.72 27.97 39.69
C GLN A 623 18.11 29.46 39.67
N ARG A 624 17.38 30.31 38.94
CA ARG A 624 17.54 31.79 39.01
C ARG A 624 17.08 32.34 40.36
N ARG A 625 16.03 31.79 40.97
CA ARG A 625 15.60 32.13 42.34
C ARG A 625 16.64 31.71 43.38
N ALA A 626 17.12 30.47 43.32
CA ALA A 626 18.19 29.97 44.20
C ALA A 626 19.49 30.79 44.08
N ASN A 627 19.85 31.24 42.86
CA ASN A 627 20.98 32.14 42.64
C ASN A 627 20.71 33.59 43.10
N ALA A 628 19.45 34.04 43.13
CA ALA A 628 19.10 35.37 43.64
C ALA A 628 19.27 35.45 45.17
N ASP A 629 18.81 34.42 45.90
CA ASP A 629 18.98 34.30 47.36
C ASP A 629 20.45 34.14 47.81
N SER A 630 21.40 33.88 46.88
CA SER A 630 22.81 33.63 47.21
C SER A 630 23.71 34.88 47.26
N THR A 631 23.15 36.11 47.29
CA THR A 631 23.94 37.37 47.21
C THR A 631 23.91 38.25 48.47
N ALA A 632 24.31 37.68 49.62
CA ALA A 632 24.78 38.43 50.79
C ALA A 632 26.15 37.88 51.28
N PRO A 633 27.07 38.71 51.82
CA PRO A 633 28.51 38.46 51.59
C PRO A 633 29.34 37.93 52.78
N ALA A 634 30.45 37.27 52.38
CA ALA A 634 31.74 37.16 53.07
C ALA A 634 31.88 36.26 54.32
N GLY A 635 32.52 35.10 54.12
CA GLY A 635 33.21 34.30 55.12
C GLY A 635 34.08 33.26 54.41
N ALA A 636 35.37 33.18 54.71
CA ALA A 636 36.32 32.34 53.97
C ALA A 636 36.89 31.24 54.84
N ASP A 637 36.95 30.01 54.31
CA ASP A 637 38.21 29.27 54.20
C ASP A 637 38.10 28.12 53.17
N ALA A 638 39.20 27.44 52.84
CA ALA A 638 39.23 26.43 51.78
C ALA A 638 39.90 25.10 52.19
N THR A 639 39.25 23.95 51.92
CA THR A 639 39.96 22.68 51.63
C THR A 639 39.09 21.61 50.95
N ALA A 640 39.79 20.69 50.27
CA ALA A 640 39.35 19.75 49.25
C ALA A 640 38.58 18.48 49.69
N THR A 641 38.21 17.71 48.65
CA THR A 641 38.07 16.22 48.56
C THR A 641 36.72 15.53 48.83
N SER A 642 36.17 14.95 47.74
CA SER A 642 35.52 13.62 47.60
C SER A 642 34.57 13.07 48.68
N GLY A 643 33.33 12.71 48.29
CA GLY A 643 32.51 11.74 49.02
C GLY A 643 31.05 11.60 48.57
N GLN A 644 30.69 10.44 48.05
CA GLN A 644 29.33 9.87 47.98
C GLN A 644 29.29 8.64 48.94
N PRO A 645 28.14 8.01 49.29
CA PRO A 645 26.72 8.39 49.10
C PRO A 645 25.78 8.06 50.31
N ILE A 646 24.44 8.11 50.10
CA ILE A 646 23.29 7.45 50.79
C ILE A 646 22.91 7.84 52.26
N ALA A 647 21.60 8.07 52.50
CA ALA A 647 20.73 7.40 53.52
C ALA A 647 19.76 8.30 54.35
N GLU A 648 18.49 8.32 53.89
CA GLU A 648 17.21 8.17 54.64
C GLU A 648 16.81 8.98 55.91
N SER A 649 15.56 9.48 55.83
CA SER A 649 14.51 9.54 56.88
C SER A 649 14.49 10.68 57.92
N GLY A 650 13.26 11.06 58.32
CA GLY A 650 12.97 11.97 59.44
C GLY A 650 11.89 13.03 59.13
N ALA A 651 10.64 12.79 59.53
CA ALA A 651 9.54 13.76 59.41
C ALA A 651 9.23 14.45 60.75
N GLY A 652 8.75 15.71 60.74
CA GLY A 652 8.39 16.42 61.97
C GLY A 652 7.89 17.87 61.80
N ASN A 653 6.57 18.02 61.69
CA ASN A 653 5.71 19.22 61.70
C ASN A 653 6.28 20.54 62.26
N ALA A 654 5.99 21.65 61.56
CA ALA A 654 5.34 22.85 62.15
C ALA A 654 4.84 23.82 61.04
N GLU A 655 3.53 23.91 60.83
CA GLU A 655 2.91 24.98 60.04
C GLU A 655 2.48 26.14 60.93
N ALA A 656 2.65 27.39 60.46
CA ALA A 656 2.05 28.57 61.08
C ALA A 656 1.90 29.74 60.09
N ASN A 657 0.66 29.95 59.62
CA ASN A 657 0.05 31.25 59.29
C ASN A 657 0.69 32.12 58.17
N THR A 658 0.29 31.91 56.92
CA THR A 658 0.37 32.95 55.85
C THR A 658 -0.87 33.06 54.93
N GLU A 659 -1.91 32.23 55.08
CA GLU A 659 -3.05 32.21 54.14
C GLU A 659 -3.91 33.49 54.15
N GLU A 660 -4.10 34.12 55.33
CA GLU A 660 -4.83 35.41 55.42
C GLU A 660 -4.17 36.53 54.59
N ALA A 661 -2.83 36.47 54.42
CA ALA A 661 -2.09 37.46 53.62
C ALA A 661 -2.29 37.30 52.11
N MET A 662 -2.68 36.11 51.63
CA MET A 662 -3.01 35.91 50.21
C MET A 662 -4.46 36.29 49.91
N LEU A 663 -5.42 35.89 50.76
CA LEU A 663 -6.84 36.19 50.57
C LEU A 663 -7.11 37.71 50.51
N GLN A 664 -6.46 38.46 51.41
CA GLN A 664 -6.66 39.91 51.50
C GLN A 664 -6.03 40.68 50.33
N ARG A 665 -5.08 40.08 49.60
CA ARG A 665 -4.49 40.67 48.37
C ARG A 665 -5.35 40.41 47.13
N ALA A 666 -6.11 39.31 47.10
CA ALA A 666 -7.07 39.03 46.03
C ALA A 666 -8.26 40.00 46.04
N LEU A 667 -8.77 40.36 47.23
CA LEU A 667 -9.88 41.31 47.40
C LEU A 667 -9.51 42.77 47.06
N ALA A 668 -8.22 43.12 47.05
CA ALA A 668 -7.76 44.46 46.71
C ALA A 668 -7.65 44.73 45.20
N LEU A 669 -7.93 43.73 44.35
CA LEU A 669 -7.79 43.80 42.88
C LEU A 669 -9.12 43.87 42.12
N SER A 670 -10.26 43.92 42.82
CA SER A 670 -11.60 43.74 42.21
C SER A 670 -12.57 44.92 42.35
N THR A 671 -12.14 46.07 42.90
CA THR A 671 -13.04 47.22 43.16
C THR A 671 -12.43 48.61 42.92
N GLU A 672 -11.96 48.91 41.71
CA GLU A 672 -11.84 50.31 41.23
C GLU A 672 -12.32 50.43 39.77
N THR A 673 -13.08 51.50 39.47
CA THR A 673 -13.58 51.83 38.13
C THR A 673 -13.37 53.32 37.82
N PRO A 674 -12.52 53.62 36.84
CA PRO A 674 -12.71 54.71 35.87
C PRO A 674 -12.72 54.13 34.44
N GLU A 675 -13.69 54.43 33.58
CA GLU A 675 -13.85 55.68 32.81
C GLU A 675 -12.76 55.94 31.76
N ASP A 676 -13.20 56.40 30.58
CA ASP A 676 -12.51 56.28 29.29
C ASP A 676 -11.09 56.87 29.21
N ASN A 677 -10.15 56.08 28.70
CA ASN A 677 -8.95 56.58 28.02
C ASN A 677 -8.56 55.63 26.87
N LEU A 678 -8.83 56.06 25.62
CA LEU A 678 -8.24 55.42 24.44
C LEU A 678 -6.76 55.80 24.35
N PRO A 679 -5.82 54.85 24.16
CA PRO A 679 -4.43 55.19 23.87
C PRO A 679 -4.28 55.94 22.54
N ASP A 680 -3.44 56.97 22.49
CA ASP A 680 -3.10 57.66 21.25
C ASP A 680 -2.07 56.85 20.44
N PHE A 681 -2.58 56.06 19.49
CA PHE A 681 -1.78 55.24 18.57
C PHE A 681 -0.76 56.04 17.73
N ALA A 682 -0.83 57.38 17.69
CA ALA A 682 0.14 58.18 16.95
C ALA A 682 1.55 58.24 17.60
N ASN A 683 1.69 57.82 18.87
CA ASN A 683 2.93 58.00 19.65
C ASN A 683 3.57 56.70 20.21
N MET A 684 2.98 55.52 20.00
CA MET A 684 3.56 54.23 20.43
C MET A 684 4.47 53.61 19.36
N THR A 685 5.55 52.93 19.76
CA THR A 685 6.39 52.16 18.82
C THR A 685 5.74 50.82 18.43
N GLU A 686 6.13 50.25 17.28
CA GLU A 686 5.57 48.96 16.80
C GLU A 686 5.70 47.83 17.84
N GLU A 687 6.80 47.82 18.60
CA GLU A 687 7.09 46.83 19.63
C GLU A 687 6.05 46.84 20.78
N GLU A 688 5.61 48.02 21.20
CA GLU A 688 4.56 48.19 22.22
C GLU A 688 3.16 47.85 21.67
N GLN A 689 2.90 48.18 20.40
CA GLN A 689 1.64 47.84 19.72
C GLN A 689 1.46 46.32 19.55
N ILE A 690 2.54 45.60 19.23
CA ILE A 690 2.55 44.13 19.13
C ILE A 690 2.29 43.49 20.49
N ALA A 691 2.89 44.01 21.57
CA ALA A 691 2.65 43.50 22.93
C ALA A 691 1.18 43.65 23.35
N PHE A 692 0.55 44.80 23.06
CA PHE A 692 -0.85 45.06 23.36
C PHE A 692 -1.81 44.13 22.58
N ALA A 693 -1.56 43.92 21.28
CA ALA A 693 -2.34 42.99 20.46
C ALA A 693 -2.20 41.53 20.94
N MET A 694 -1.00 41.12 21.35
CA MET A 694 -0.73 39.79 21.88
C MET A 694 -1.43 39.54 23.22
N GLN A 695 -1.49 40.55 24.10
CA GLN A 695 -2.20 40.47 25.38
C GLN A 695 -3.72 40.35 25.20
N MET A 696 -4.30 41.12 24.26
CA MET A 696 -5.74 41.05 23.96
C MET A 696 -6.13 39.68 23.38
N SER A 697 -5.25 39.07 22.59
CA SER A 697 -5.45 37.75 21.97
C SER A 697 -5.45 36.56 22.96
N MET A 698 -5.17 36.78 24.25
CA MET A 698 -5.16 35.74 25.29
C MET A 698 -6.38 35.74 26.22
N GLN A 699 -7.42 36.54 25.93
CA GLN A 699 -8.60 36.66 26.81
C GLN A 699 -9.91 36.07 26.25
N ASP A 700 -9.99 35.70 24.97
CA ASP A 700 -11.22 35.20 24.33
C ASP A 700 -11.14 33.73 23.86
N ALA A 701 -11.42 32.77 24.77
CA ALA A 701 -11.94 31.42 24.46
C ALA A 701 -12.48 30.72 25.74
N PRO A 702 -13.78 30.35 25.84
CA PRO A 702 -14.37 29.83 27.08
C PRO A 702 -14.78 28.34 27.05
N ASP A 703 -14.87 27.73 28.24
CA ASP A 703 -15.74 26.57 28.51
C ASP A 703 -17.20 27.02 28.73
N ASP A 704 -18.20 26.26 28.27
CA ASP A 704 -19.20 25.55 29.11
C ASP A 704 -20.18 24.71 28.24
N SER A 705 -21.33 24.28 28.79
CA SER A 705 -22.04 23.05 28.40
C SER A 705 -23.60 23.12 28.51
N VAL A 706 -24.28 21.97 28.33
CA VAL A 706 -25.71 21.65 28.63
C VAL A 706 -26.81 21.87 27.55
N THR A 707 -27.16 20.76 26.87
CA THR A 707 -28.52 20.15 26.70
C THR A 707 -29.82 20.99 26.56
N GLN A 708 -30.60 20.81 25.46
CA GLN A 708 -32.05 20.40 25.49
C GLN A 708 -32.71 20.07 24.12
N GLN A 709 -34.04 19.88 24.06
CA GLN A 709 -34.78 19.05 23.08
C GLN A 709 -35.82 19.78 22.18
N ALA A 710 -36.02 19.30 20.93
CA ALA A 710 -37.29 19.32 20.17
C ALA A 710 -37.23 18.24 19.05
N LYS A 711 -38.16 17.31 18.75
CA LYS A 711 -39.64 17.16 18.79
C LYS A 711 -40.31 17.37 17.39
N ARG A 712 -40.81 16.28 16.79
CA ARG A 712 -41.45 16.20 15.45
C ARG A 712 -42.99 16.34 15.47
N PRO A 713 -43.59 16.70 14.32
CA PRO A 713 -44.60 15.90 13.58
C PRO A 713 -44.00 15.41 12.23
N LYS A 714 -44.33 14.25 11.62
CA LYS A 714 -45.61 13.65 11.15
C LYS A 714 -46.27 14.43 10.00
N THR A 715 -46.64 13.84 8.85
CA THR A 715 -46.47 12.47 8.24
C THR A 715 -46.58 12.64 6.68
N ASP A 716 -46.81 11.72 5.71
CA ASP A 716 -47.35 10.34 5.62
C ASP A 716 -46.59 9.44 4.58
N GLU A 717 -47.10 9.17 3.36
CA GLU A 717 -46.78 7.93 2.59
C GLU A 717 -46.33 8.04 1.10
N ALA A 718 -45.42 7.12 0.72
CA ALA A 718 -45.36 6.26 -0.49
C ALA A 718 -44.98 6.74 -1.95
N ASN A 719 -43.93 6.08 -2.46
CA ASN A 719 -43.76 5.45 -3.81
C ASN A 719 -43.67 6.27 -5.13
N ALA A 720 -42.44 6.47 -5.63
CA ALA A 720 -41.97 6.21 -7.01
C ALA A 720 -40.47 6.61 -7.15
N PRO A 721 -39.68 6.04 -8.09
CA PRO A 721 -38.30 6.48 -8.31
C PRO A 721 -38.23 7.77 -9.15
N MET A 722 -37.15 8.54 -8.98
CA MET A 722 -36.71 9.52 -9.97
C MET A 722 -35.30 9.16 -10.44
N ASP A 723 -35.11 9.15 -11.76
CA ASP A 723 -33.79 9.23 -12.37
C ASP A 723 -33.14 10.58 -12.02
N VAL A 724 -31.82 10.62 -11.89
CA VAL A 724 -31.06 11.85 -11.58
C VAL A 724 -29.86 11.97 -12.50
N ASP A 725 -30.11 12.55 -13.68
CA ASP A 725 -29.12 13.15 -14.57
C ASP A 725 -29.60 14.58 -14.87
N GLU A 726 -28.67 15.54 -14.88
CA GLU A 726 -28.91 16.99 -15.06
C GLU A 726 -29.73 17.64 -13.89
N ASP A 727 -29.48 18.85 -13.40
CA ASP A 727 -28.77 19.99 -13.99
C ASP A 727 -28.14 20.90 -12.90
N TYR A 728 -26.81 21.11 -12.93
CA TYR A 728 -26.11 22.08 -12.06
C TYR A 728 -26.12 23.52 -12.61
N SER A 729 -26.55 23.72 -13.87
CA SER A 729 -26.47 25.01 -14.55
C SER A 729 -27.66 25.93 -14.27
N GLU A 730 -28.84 25.38 -13.95
CA GLU A 730 -30.01 26.18 -13.60
C GLU A 730 -29.88 26.85 -12.22
N VAL A 731 -29.28 26.17 -11.24
CA VAL A 731 -29.13 26.67 -9.85
C VAL A 731 -28.24 27.92 -9.76
N ILE A 732 -27.21 28.00 -10.62
CA ILE A 732 -26.35 29.20 -10.74
C ILE A 732 -27.07 30.35 -11.46
N GLY A 733 -28.18 30.06 -12.14
CA GLY A 733 -28.95 31.02 -12.94
C GLY A 733 -30.10 31.73 -12.21
N ASP A 734 -30.24 31.56 -10.89
CA ASP A 734 -31.27 32.22 -10.06
C ASP A 734 -30.73 33.52 -9.41
N PRO A 735 -31.29 34.69 -9.73
CA PRO A 735 -30.83 35.97 -9.15
C PRO A 735 -31.07 36.07 -7.64
N ALA A 736 -32.09 35.41 -7.08
CA ALA A 736 -32.35 35.45 -5.64
C ALA A 736 -31.27 34.68 -4.86
N PHE A 737 -30.83 33.54 -5.38
CA PHE A 737 -29.76 32.75 -4.79
C PHE A 737 -28.43 33.50 -4.83
N LEU A 738 -28.04 34.05 -5.99
CA LEU A 738 -26.79 34.82 -6.14
C LEU A 738 -26.74 36.03 -5.20
N GLN A 739 -27.85 36.75 -5.02
CA GLN A 739 -27.88 37.89 -4.10
C GLN A 739 -27.72 37.44 -2.63
N SER A 740 -28.33 36.32 -2.23
CA SER A 740 -28.13 35.76 -0.88
C SER A 740 -26.70 35.30 -0.61
N VAL A 741 -25.95 34.88 -1.64
CA VAL A 741 -24.52 34.53 -1.51
C VAL A 741 -23.65 35.78 -1.41
N LEU A 742 -23.96 36.83 -2.16
CA LEU A 742 -23.24 38.11 -2.12
C LEU A 742 -23.36 38.83 -0.77
N GLU A 743 -24.54 38.76 -0.13
CA GLU A 743 -24.78 39.36 1.20
C GLU A 743 -24.06 38.62 2.35
N ASN A 744 -23.59 37.39 2.13
CA ASN A 744 -22.86 36.58 3.12
C ASN A 744 -21.33 36.61 2.99
N LEU A 745 -20.77 37.43 2.08
CA LEU A 745 -19.32 37.53 1.86
C LEU A 745 -18.74 38.81 2.50
N PRO A 746 -17.82 38.71 3.48
CA PRO A 746 -17.28 39.89 4.16
C PRO A 746 -16.43 40.74 3.20
N GLY A 747 -16.74 42.03 3.13
CA GLY A 747 -15.99 43.01 2.32
C GLY A 747 -16.57 43.32 0.94
N VAL A 748 -17.74 42.78 0.58
CA VAL A 748 -18.45 43.11 -0.67
C VAL A 748 -19.63 44.05 -0.39
N ASP A 749 -19.69 45.21 -1.06
CA ASP A 749 -20.86 46.11 -1.01
C ASP A 749 -21.86 45.74 -2.13
N PRO A 750 -23.08 45.24 -1.81
CA PRO A 750 -24.08 44.85 -2.80
C PRO A 750 -24.71 46.03 -3.57
N GLN A 751 -24.45 47.29 -3.19
CA GLN A 751 -24.89 48.46 -3.96
C GLN A 751 -23.86 48.93 -5.00
N SER A 752 -22.66 48.34 -5.01
CA SER A 752 -21.58 48.69 -5.95
C SER A 752 -21.99 48.50 -7.42
N GLU A 753 -21.73 49.52 -8.24
CA GLU A 753 -22.09 49.57 -9.67
C GLU A 753 -21.48 48.39 -10.45
N ALA A 754 -20.24 47.99 -10.11
CA ALA A 754 -19.56 46.86 -10.73
C ALA A 754 -20.24 45.50 -10.45
N VAL A 755 -20.87 45.33 -9.28
CA VAL A 755 -21.62 44.10 -8.93
C VAL A 755 -22.93 44.06 -9.71
N ARG A 756 -23.59 45.21 -9.87
CA ARG A 756 -24.83 45.35 -10.66
C ARG A 756 -24.59 45.08 -12.15
N ASP A 757 -23.51 45.59 -12.73
CA ASP A 757 -23.16 45.32 -14.13
C ASP A 757 -22.81 43.84 -14.37
N ALA A 758 -22.14 43.18 -13.42
CA ALA A 758 -21.85 41.75 -13.50
C ALA A 758 -23.15 40.91 -13.57
N VAL A 759 -24.09 41.12 -12.63
CA VAL A 759 -25.40 40.43 -12.61
C VAL A 759 -26.26 40.83 -13.82
N GLY A 760 -26.19 42.08 -14.26
CA GLY A 760 -26.88 42.57 -15.47
C GLY A 760 -26.35 41.93 -16.77
N SER A 761 -25.06 41.57 -16.84
CA SER A 761 -24.46 40.93 -18.00
C SER A 761 -24.97 39.49 -18.19
N LEU A 762 -25.07 38.71 -17.11
CA LEU A 762 -25.52 37.32 -17.11
C LEU A 762 -26.96 37.15 -17.62
N ASN A 763 -27.84 38.12 -17.33
CA ASN A 763 -29.22 38.09 -17.82
C ASN A 763 -29.33 38.30 -19.34
N LYS A 764 -28.49 39.15 -19.95
CA LYS A 764 -28.52 39.44 -21.40
C LYS A 764 -28.17 38.23 -22.28
N ASP A 765 -27.35 37.31 -21.79
CA ASP A 765 -27.05 36.07 -22.52
C ASP A 765 -28.10 34.97 -22.30
N LYS A 766 -28.97 35.11 -21.29
CA LYS A 766 -30.15 34.26 -21.08
C LYS A 766 -31.23 34.56 -22.12
N ASP A 767 -31.49 35.84 -22.40
CA ASP A 767 -32.47 36.27 -23.42
C ASP A 767 -32.09 35.82 -24.83
N LYS A 768 -30.84 36.03 -25.25
CA LYS A 768 -30.34 35.58 -26.57
C LYS A 768 -30.52 34.07 -26.81
N LYS A 769 -30.25 33.25 -25.79
CA LYS A 769 -30.42 31.78 -25.88
C LYS A 769 -31.87 31.36 -26.09
N ASN A 770 -32.85 32.19 -25.70
CA ASN A 770 -34.25 31.93 -25.92
C ASN A 770 -34.68 32.29 -27.36
N GLU A 771 -34.19 33.41 -27.91
CA GLU A 771 -34.44 33.78 -29.32
C GLU A 771 -33.89 32.76 -30.34
N GLU A 772 -32.75 32.13 -30.05
CA GLU A 772 -32.21 31.05 -30.90
C GLU A 772 -33.03 29.75 -30.84
N LYS A 773 -33.62 29.42 -29.68
CA LYS A 773 -34.43 28.18 -29.51
C LYS A 773 -35.76 28.24 -30.29
N ASP A 774 -36.44 29.39 -30.29
CA ASP A 774 -37.75 29.52 -30.97
C ASP A 774 -37.63 29.52 -32.51
N ASN A 775 -36.49 29.95 -33.06
CA ASN A 775 -36.22 29.90 -34.49
C ASN A 775 -35.92 28.49 -35.04
N GLN A 776 -35.80 27.46 -34.18
CA GLN A 776 -35.63 26.06 -34.60
C GLN A 776 -36.94 25.23 -34.56
N LYS A 777 -38.11 25.88 -34.34
CA LYS A 777 -39.43 25.22 -34.30
C LYS A 777 -40.47 25.79 -35.28
N LYS A 778 -40.02 26.26 -36.45
CA LYS A 778 -40.87 26.67 -37.58
C LYS A 778 -40.35 26.12 -38.90
#